data_AF-A0A1Y5IDD1-F1
#
_entry.id   AF-A0A1Y5IDD1-F1
#
_cell.length_a   1.000
_cell.length_b   1.000
_cell.length_c   1.000
_cell.angle_alpha   90.00
_cell.angle_beta   90.00
_cell.angle_gamma   90.00
#
_symmetry.space_group_name_H-M   'P 1'
#
loop_
_entity.id
_entity.type
_entity.pdbx_description
1 polymer ?
#
loop_
_entity_poly.entity_id
_entity_poly.type
_entity_poly.pdbx_seq_one_letter_code
_entity_poly.pdbx_strand_id
1 'polypeptide(L)'
;MGAMAPPMGAMAPPMGAMAPPVVPGPPMGTAAPPPVVPGPPAMGAAPMMQGQMGGGYPQTGGYGAQSHFVEDFASLNLGPGGASGEPGMDPATFPRPGDDEPRPNMELSCDPKYMRLTCGVLPSNPSLKTRFAMPLGCIVHPLRPGDEKEVKTAHFGSSGIVRCRRCRTYINPFVQFTDGGRRFRCNVCALPNEVPVDYFCTLDANGVRRDIAERPELNSGTVEFLASQEYMVRPPMPPSFFFAIDVSHTAVNSGFLKKTVETIKESLDEMSKKSERTQVGFLCYDSTLHFYSLKSSQTQPQMMVVAELDDPFVPMPDDLLVNLAESRQVIDSFLDMVCDTYAATQNMESCMGPAMQAAFLAMSHLGGKLLVFQSCLPTLGAGRLVNRDDTRSSMDSSKEHLLRGPVDGFFKKTSAECSRLQICIDIYTIAAPFSDLASMSVLCKYTGGEMRHYPGFTLVKDGVKYGKELKNNLTRYIAWEAVCRVRCSRGFRICAFNGHFFIRSMDLLALPATDGDKAYGVHIAHDEVVPSTNISYLQCALLYTSAEGERRIRVHTMAVPVVTDIAEMYRAVDSGAMGAFMARLGAERTLSVRLQDAREAVMAKVVATLREYKLINTQVSRAYNRLIFPEAMKLLPLWIFAAFKSTAMLGGPRDVPVDARIASVFDFMSASTEEILKLLYPTMYALHSMPQEAGMKDEYDRVILPPRTVLAGERIDARGAYLVDDGRRLLLWLGKMLDPGFVGDLFGPSGPSSADVDCILPVLDNALSRKVRAIVDDARAEAGRARHLVLTCVIQGHPSETQLFPYLVEDRGAANVVGAQSYAEFLIELHRQVSAVQR
;
A
#
# COMPACT_ATOMS: atom_id res chain seq x y z
N MET A 1 46.65 9.45 40.90
CA MET A 1 46.29 8.00 40.97
C MET A 1 44.90 7.89 40.37
N GLY A 2 44.61 7.33 39.19
CA GLY A 2 45.33 6.39 38.34
C GLY A 2 44.36 5.27 37.96
N ALA A 3 43.52 5.46 36.94
CA ALA A 3 42.93 4.39 36.14
C ALA A 3 42.42 4.97 34.79
N MET A 4 42.92 4.40 33.70
CA MET A 4 42.87 4.89 32.32
C MET A 4 41.57 4.50 31.59
N ALA A 5 41.09 5.38 30.72
CA ALA A 5 40.11 5.09 29.67
C ALA A 5 40.79 4.48 28.43
N PRO A 6 40.16 3.56 27.68
CA PRO A 6 40.70 3.02 26.44
C PRO A 6 40.48 3.98 25.24
N PRO A 7 41.33 3.90 24.19
CA PRO A 7 41.42 4.92 23.15
C PRO A 7 40.36 4.78 22.05
N MET A 8 39.91 5.94 21.55
CA MET A 8 39.13 6.10 20.33
C MET A 8 39.94 5.66 19.10
N GLY A 9 39.38 4.73 18.32
CA GLY A 9 39.93 4.29 17.04
C GLY A 9 39.83 5.38 15.97
N ALA A 10 40.88 5.47 15.15
CA ALA A 10 41.18 6.54 14.20
C ALA A 10 40.13 6.74 13.09
N MET A 11 39.90 8.02 12.76
CA MET A 11 39.19 8.48 11.56
C MET A 11 39.93 8.05 10.28
N ALA A 12 39.20 7.45 9.34
CA ALA A 12 39.66 7.26 7.96
C ALA A 12 39.51 8.57 7.16
N PRO A 13 40.45 8.90 6.24
CA PRO A 13 40.43 10.16 5.49
C PRO A 13 39.36 10.16 4.37
N PRO A 14 38.96 11.34 3.87
CA PRO A 14 37.89 11.47 2.88
C PRO A 14 38.38 11.03 1.49
N MET A 15 37.68 10.06 0.88
CA MET A 15 37.89 9.67 -0.51
C MET A 15 37.28 10.74 -1.42
N GLY A 16 38.14 11.43 -2.16
CA GLY A 16 37.78 12.39 -3.21
C GLY A 16 37.04 11.73 -4.37
N ALA A 17 36.19 12.53 -5.01
CA ALA A 17 35.44 12.17 -6.20
C ALA A 17 36.38 11.77 -7.36
N MET A 18 36.33 10.51 -7.77
CA MET A 18 36.89 10.05 -9.04
C MET A 18 35.78 10.00 -10.10
N ALA A 19 35.99 10.70 -11.20
CA ALA A 19 35.21 10.57 -12.43
C ALA A 19 35.29 9.12 -12.98
N PRO A 20 34.26 8.63 -13.68
CA PRO A 20 34.27 7.27 -14.22
C PRO A 20 35.31 7.14 -15.34
N PRO A 21 36.03 6.01 -15.45
CA PRO A 21 36.99 5.78 -16.51
C PRO A 21 36.28 5.50 -17.84
N VAL A 22 36.71 6.20 -18.88
CA VAL A 22 36.39 5.92 -20.29
C VAL A 22 37.16 4.67 -20.70
N VAL A 23 36.47 3.61 -21.13
CA VAL A 23 37.09 2.42 -21.72
C VAL A 23 37.22 2.63 -23.24
N PRO A 24 38.38 2.38 -23.87
CA PRO A 24 38.57 2.55 -25.31
C PRO A 24 37.82 1.46 -26.09
N GLY A 25 37.10 1.85 -27.15
CA GLY A 25 36.47 0.91 -28.07
C GLY A 25 37.48 0.14 -28.92
N PRO A 26 37.20 -1.12 -29.30
CA PRO A 26 38.03 -1.87 -30.25
C PRO A 26 37.80 -1.40 -31.70
N PRO A 27 38.80 -1.56 -32.58
CA PRO A 27 38.85 -0.90 -33.89
C PRO A 27 37.90 -1.53 -34.92
N MET A 28 37.40 -0.68 -35.82
CA MET A 28 36.64 -1.09 -37.00
C MET A 28 37.50 -1.95 -37.93
N GLY A 29 37.07 -3.19 -38.16
CA GLY A 29 37.56 -4.09 -39.19
C GLY A 29 36.39 -4.56 -40.06
N THR A 30 36.45 -4.25 -41.34
CA THR A 30 35.52 -4.67 -42.39
C THR A 30 35.75 -6.13 -42.77
N ALA A 31 34.77 -7.02 -42.61
CA ALA A 31 34.81 -8.35 -43.21
C ALA A 31 33.42 -9.00 -43.38
N ALA A 32 33.13 -9.28 -44.66
CA ALA A 32 32.23 -10.21 -45.35
C ALA A 32 31.19 -11.10 -44.61
N PRO A 33 30.03 -11.39 -45.26
CA PRO A 33 28.99 -12.28 -44.75
C PRO A 33 29.36 -13.77 -44.83
N PRO A 34 28.80 -14.63 -43.96
CA PRO A 34 29.09 -16.07 -43.97
C PRO A 34 28.36 -16.81 -45.12
N PRO A 35 28.90 -17.97 -45.56
CA PRO A 35 28.43 -18.67 -46.74
C PRO A 35 27.17 -19.50 -46.50
N VAL A 36 26.31 -19.49 -47.50
CA VAL A 36 25.17 -20.37 -47.72
C VAL A 36 25.68 -21.74 -48.18
N VAL A 37 25.16 -22.82 -47.60
CA VAL A 37 25.43 -24.20 -48.05
C VAL A 37 24.09 -24.90 -48.32
N PRO A 38 23.97 -25.68 -49.42
CA PRO A 38 22.75 -25.75 -50.22
C PRO A 38 21.81 -26.91 -49.85
N GLY A 39 20.51 -26.71 -50.12
CA GLY A 39 19.49 -27.74 -50.04
C GLY A 39 19.53 -28.74 -51.22
N PRO A 40 18.99 -29.97 -51.05
CA PRO A 40 18.71 -30.88 -52.15
C PRO A 40 17.30 -30.68 -52.75
N PRO A 41 17.04 -31.21 -53.97
CA PRO A 41 16.20 -30.54 -54.96
C PRO A 41 14.72 -30.95 -54.95
N ALA A 42 13.91 -30.04 -55.48
CA ALA A 42 12.51 -30.23 -55.85
C ALA A 42 12.37 -31.15 -57.07
N MET A 43 11.34 -32.00 -57.05
CA MET A 43 10.85 -32.77 -58.20
C MET A 43 9.31 -32.73 -58.23
N GLY A 44 8.76 -32.27 -59.37
CA GLY A 44 7.55 -32.83 -59.97
C GLY A 44 6.19 -32.27 -59.54
N ALA A 45 5.50 -31.63 -60.48
CA ALA A 45 4.13 -31.14 -60.36
C ALA A 45 3.07 -32.16 -60.86
N ALA A 46 1.93 -32.19 -60.15
CA ALA A 46 0.52 -32.45 -60.58
C ALA A 46 0.14 -33.82 -61.21
N PRO A 47 -1.17 -34.22 -61.31
CA PRO A 47 -2.41 -33.53 -60.95
C PRO A 47 -3.47 -34.37 -60.16
N MET A 48 -4.61 -33.73 -59.90
CA MET A 48 -5.84 -34.22 -59.24
C MET A 48 -6.44 -35.52 -59.82
N MET A 49 -7.08 -36.32 -58.96
CA MET A 49 -8.32 -37.04 -59.32
C MET A 49 -9.23 -37.34 -58.11
N GLN A 50 -10.53 -37.21 -58.33
CA GLN A 50 -11.66 -37.53 -57.47
C GLN A 50 -11.71 -39.02 -57.06
N GLY A 51 -12.29 -39.33 -55.89
CA GLY A 51 -12.63 -40.72 -55.54
C GLY A 51 -13.30 -40.87 -54.17
N GLN A 52 -14.58 -41.21 -54.20
CA GLN A 52 -15.57 -41.40 -53.14
C GLN A 52 -15.44 -42.76 -52.41
N MET A 53 -16.13 -42.92 -51.27
CA MET A 53 -16.38 -44.15 -50.45
C MET A 53 -15.17 -44.62 -49.59
N GLY A 54 -15.27 -44.95 -48.31
CA GLY A 54 -16.35 -45.55 -47.51
C GLY A 54 -15.85 -46.90 -46.98
N GLY A 55 -15.71 -47.05 -45.66
CA GLY A 55 -15.41 -48.36 -45.03
C GLY A 55 -14.59 -48.27 -43.75
N GLY A 56 -15.23 -48.54 -42.61
CA GLY A 56 -14.56 -48.68 -41.32
C GLY A 56 -14.07 -50.12 -41.09
N TYR A 57 -13.04 -50.26 -40.26
CA TYR A 57 -12.83 -51.35 -39.29
C TYR A 57 -11.85 -50.85 -38.19
N PRO A 58 -11.92 -51.38 -36.95
CA PRO A 58 -11.24 -50.82 -35.79
C PRO A 58 -9.94 -51.56 -35.47
N GLN A 59 -8.89 -50.86 -34.99
CA GLN A 59 -7.89 -51.47 -34.10
C GLN A 59 -6.96 -50.44 -33.40
N THR A 60 -7.05 -50.47 -32.06
CA THR A 60 -5.95 -50.50 -31.08
C THR A 60 -4.81 -49.46 -31.13
N GLY A 61 -4.80 -48.60 -30.11
CA GLY A 61 -3.68 -48.52 -29.15
C GLY A 61 -2.43 -47.77 -29.59
N GLY A 62 -2.44 -46.45 -29.42
CA GLY A 62 -1.22 -45.63 -29.41
C GLY A 62 -1.34 -44.55 -28.33
N TYR A 63 -0.63 -44.73 -27.22
CA TYR A 63 -0.48 -43.73 -26.16
C TYR A 63 0.27 -42.51 -26.70
N GLY A 64 -0.48 -41.54 -27.23
CA GLY A 64 -0.02 -40.17 -27.41
C GLY A 64 -0.30 -39.40 -26.13
N ALA A 65 0.74 -38.83 -25.52
CA ALA A 65 0.63 -37.91 -24.39
C ALA A 65 -0.31 -36.75 -24.76
N GLN A 66 -1.55 -36.82 -24.30
CA GLN A 66 -2.49 -35.72 -24.35
C GLN A 66 -2.07 -34.72 -23.28
N SER A 67 -1.61 -33.55 -23.70
CA SER A 67 -1.56 -32.36 -22.85
C SER A 67 -2.95 -32.12 -22.25
N HIS A 68 -3.04 -32.15 -20.92
CA HIS A 68 -4.28 -31.84 -20.21
C HIS A 68 -4.75 -30.43 -20.60
N PHE A 69 -5.97 -30.37 -21.13
CA PHE A 69 -6.66 -29.13 -21.47
C PHE A 69 -7.02 -28.36 -20.19
N VAL A 70 -7.08 -27.03 -20.28
CA VAL A 70 -7.76 -26.22 -19.24
C VAL A 70 -9.26 -26.27 -19.57
N GLU A 71 -9.99 -27.17 -18.91
CA GLU A 71 -11.45 -27.28 -19.06
C GLU A 71 -12.20 -26.04 -18.49
N ASP A 72 -11.55 -25.25 -17.63
CA ASP A 72 -12.11 -24.05 -17.00
C ASP A 72 -11.60 -22.75 -17.66
N PHE A 73 -12.33 -22.23 -18.65
CA PHE A 73 -12.08 -20.91 -19.24
C PHE A 73 -13.33 -20.03 -19.15
N ALA A 74 -13.13 -18.73 -18.99
CA ALA A 74 -14.18 -17.73 -19.11
C ALA A 74 -14.15 -17.09 -20.50
N SER A 75 -15.32 -16.70 -20.99
CA SER A 75 -15.43 -15.96 -22.24
C SER A 75 -16.52 -14.90 -22.19
N LEU A 76 -16.27 -13.76 -22.82
CA LEU A 76 -17.25 -12.69 -22.98
C LEU A 76 -17.54 -12.49 -24.48
N ASN A 77 -18.83 -12.50 -24.83
CA ASN A 77 -19.30 -12.15 -26.17
C ASN A 77 -19.23 -10.63 -26.35
N LEU A 78 -18.48 -10.17 -27.35
CA LEU A 78 -18.21 -8.75 -27.60
C LEU A 78 -18.98 -8.15 -28.79
N GLY A 79 -19.79 -8.96 -29.48
CA GLY A 79 -20.56 -8.50 -30.64
C GLY A 79 -21.61 -9.52 -31.07
N PRO A 80 -22.55 -9.12 -31.94
CA PRO A 80 -23.59 -10.00 -32.43
C PRO A 80 -22.95 -11.20 -33.16
N GLY A 81 -23.38 -12.40 -32.79
CA GLY A 81 -23.04 -13.60 -33.53
C GLY A 81 -23.54 -13.49 -34.97
N GLY A 82 -22.70 -13.83 -35.95
CA GLY A 82 -23.14 -13.90 -37.34
C GLY A 82 -24.43 -14.74 -37.48
N ALA A 83 -25.27 -14.34 -38.44
CA ALA A 83 -26.53 -14.97 -38.90
C ALA A 83 -27.61 -15.32 -37.86
N SER A 84 -27.38 -15.18 -36.55
CA SER A 84 -28.29 -15.69 -35.50
C SER A 84 -28.89 -14.63 -34.57
N GLY A 85 -28.61 -13.33 -34.78
CA GLY A 85 -29.40 -12.27 -34.16
C GLY A 85 -29.32 -12.19 -32.62
N GLU A 86 -28.25 -12.67 -31.99
CA GLU A 86 -28.04 -12.44 -30.56
C GLU A 86 -27.76 -10.95 -30.28
N PRO A 87 -28.30 -10.38 -29.18
CA PRO A 87 -28.06 -9.00 -28.81
C PRO A 87 -26.56 -8.75 -28.53
N GLY A 88 -26.14 -7.49 -28.62
CA GLY A 88 -24.78 -7.07 -28.27
C GLY A 88 -24.40 -7.38 -26.82
N MET A 89 -23.18 -7.01 -26.43
CA MET A 89 -22.64 -7.24 -25.09
C MET A 89 -23.62 -6.79 -23.98
N ASP A 90 -24.08 -7.72 -23.14
CA ASP A 90 -25.00 -7.44 -22.02
C ASP A 90 -24.20 -7.08 -20.75
N PRO A 91 -24.24 -5.82 -20.27
CA PRO A 91 -23.53 -5.40 -19.07
C PRO A 91 -23.95 -6.16 -17.81
N ALA A 92 -25.16 -6.75 -17.76
CA ALA A 92 -25.59 -7.54 -16.62
C ALA A 92 -24.71 -8.79 -16.41
N THR A 93 -24.11 -9.32 -17.48
CA THR A 93 -23.28 -10.53 -17.46
C THR A 93 -21.83 -10.31 -17.04
N PHE A 94 -21.41 -9.06 -16.84
CA PHE A 94 -20.02 -8.76 -16.48
C PHE A 94 -19.64 -9.30 -15.10
N PRO A 95 -18.45 -9.91 -14.98
CA PRO A 95 -17.97 -10.38 -13.69
C PRO A 95 -17.67 -9.19 -12.80
N ARG A 96 -18.15 -9.24 -11.54
CA ARG A 96 -17.98 -8.17 -10.54
C ARG A 96 -17.42 -8.71 -9.23
N PRO A 97 -16.73 -7.88 -8.43
CA PRO A 97 -16.17 -8.31 -7.16
C PRO A 97 -17.26 -8.69 -6.15
N GLY A 98 -17.20 -9.92 -5.62
CA GLY A 98 -18.02 -10.40 -4.50
C GLY A 98 -17.32 -10.28 -3.14
N ASP A 99 -17.99 -10.70 -2.07
CA ASP A 99 -17.44 -10.72 -0.70
C ASP A 99 -16.47 -11.89 -0.46
N ASP A 100 -16.62 -13.01 -1.17
CA ASP A 100 -15.81 -14.23 -0.98
C ASP A 100 -15.15 -14.71 -2.29
N GLU A 101 -13.98 -14.15 -2.62
CA GLU A 101 -13.05 -14.85 -3.51
C GLU A 101 -12.25 -15.86 -2.67
N PRO A 102 -12.32 -17.18 -2.96
CA PRO A 102 -11.55 -18.16 -2.22
C PRO A 102 -10.05 -17.87 -2.36
N ARG A 103 -9.35 -17.82 -1.24
CA ARG A 103 -7.90 -17.57 -1.16
C ARG A 103 -7.23 -18.85 -0.68
N PRO A 104 -7.06 -19.87 -1.56
CA PRO A 104 -6.47 -21.13 -1.16
C PRO A 104 -5.07 -20.87 -0.62
N ASN A 105 -4.80 -21.43 0.55
CA ASN A 105 -3.50 -21.31 1.22
C ASN A 105 -3.09 -22.70 1.70
N MET A 106 -1.80 -22.99 1.67
CA MET A 106 -1.31 -24.26 2.19
C MET A 106 -1.46 -24.30 3.72
N GLU A 107 -1.79 -25.48 4.26
CA GLU A 107 -1.83 -25.70 5.70
C GLU A 107 -0.54 -25.20 6.37
N LEU A 108 -0.65 -24.66 7.58
CA LEU A 108 0.43 -24.03 8.35
C LEU A 108 1.03 -22.74 7.74
N SER A 109 0.62 -22.31 6.54
CA SER A 109 1.06 -21.01 6.01
C SER A 109 0.37 -19.86 6.74
N CYS A 110 1.05 -18.71 6.80
CA CYS A 110 0.44 -17.49 7.33
C CYS A 110 -0.80 -17.10 6.51
N ASP A 111 -1.80 -16.56 7.19
CA ASP A 111 -3.04 -16.08 6.57
C ASP A 111 -2.73 -15.06 5.43
N PRO A 112 -3.43 -15.12 4.29
CA PRO A 112 -3.28 -14.16 3.20
C PRO A 112 -3.48 -12.68 3.61
N LYS A 113 -4.12 -12.40 4.76
CA LYS A 113 -4.16 -11.04 5.34
C LYS A 113 -2.77 -10.45 5.61
N TYR A 114 -1.75 -11.29 5.84
CA TYR A 114 -0.37 -10.87 6.09
C TYR A 114 0.50 -10.86 4.86
N MET A 115 0.30 -11.83 3.96
CA MET A 115 1.12 -11.99 2.78
C MET A 115 0.26 -12.58 1.67
N ARG A 116 -0.15 -11.75 0.72
CA ARG A 116 -1.00 -12.16 -0.39
C ARG A 116 -0.21 -12.16 -1.69
N LEU A 117 -0.06 -13.33 -2.31
CA LEU A 117 0.70 -13.51 -3.56
C LEU A 117 -0.12 -13.08 -4.77
N THR A 118 0.54 -12.58 -5.81
CA THR A 118 -0.10 -12.31 -7.11
C THR A 118 -0.46 -13.59 -7.86
N CYS A 119 0.27 -14.68 -7.57
CA CYS A 119 0.01 -16.02 -8.07
C CYS A 119 0.37 -17.02 -6.97
N GLY A 120 -0.56 -17.91 -6.62
CA GLY A 120 -0.41 -18.92 -5.57
C GLY A 120 0.62 -20.00 -5.89
N VAL A 121 1.27 -19.95 -7.06
CA VAL A 121 2.36 -20.84 -7.46
C VAL A 121 3.51 -20.04 -8.08
N LEU A 122 4.71 -20.63 -8.05
CA LEU A 122 5.91 -20.08 -8.68
C LEU A 122 6.34 -20.94 -9.88
N PRO A 123 6.85 -20.33 -10.97
CA PRO A 123 7.36 -21.06 -12.13
C PRO A 123 8.68 -21.76 -11.82
N SER A 124 8.84 -22.99 -12.28
CA SER A 124 10.07 -23.78 -12.08
C SER A 124 11.27 -23.21 -12.80
N ASN A 125 11.10 -22.42 -13.88
CA ASN A 125 12.20 -21.89 -14.68
C ASN A 125 11.91 -20.49 -15.27
N PRO A 126 12.96 -19.73 -15.67
CA PRO A 126 12.80 -18.38 -16.22
C PRO A 126 12.00 -18.30 -17.52
N SER A 127 12.08 -19.32 -18.38
CA SER A 127 11.34 -19.33 -19.66
C SER A 127 9.84 -19.38 -19.42
N LEU A 128 9.38 -20.18 -18.46
CA LEU A 128 7.99 -20.23 -18.02
C LEU A 128 7.54 -18.88 -17.44
N LYS A 129 8.36 -18.24 -16.61
CA LYS A 129 8.10 -16.90 -16.06
C LYS A 129 7.94 -15.83 -17.15
N THR A 130 8.76 -15.89 -18.20
CA THR A 130 8.72 -14.94 -19.32
C THR A 130 7.44 -15.10 -20.13
N ARG A 131 7.03 -16.34 -20.43
CA ARG A 131 5.77 -16.64 -21.12
C ARG A 131 4.54 -16.16 -20.33
N PHE A 132 4.54 -16.32 -19.00
CA PHE A 132 3.45 -15.87 -18.14
C PHE A 132 3.22 -14.34 -18.18
N ALA A 133 4.23 -13.53 -18.52
CA ALA A 133 4.23 -12.06 -18.68
C ALA A 133 3.82 -11.19 -17.46
N MET A 134 2.95 -11.66 -16.57
CA MET A 134 2.51 -10.98 -15.36
C MET A 134 3.60 -10.96 -14.28
N PRO A 135 3.64 -9.92 -13.42
CA PRO A 135 4.60 -9.87 -12.31
C PRO A 135 4.35 -10.97 -11.28
N LEU A 136 5.43 -11.48 -10.70
CA LEU A 136 5.37 -12.36 -9.53
C LEU A 136 5.83 -11.58 -8.31
N GLY A 137 5.00 -11.60 -7.28
CA GLY A 137 5.28 -10.89 -6.05
C GLY A 137 4.22 -11.18 -5.00
N CYS A 138 4.37 -10.53 -3.85
CA CYS A 138 3.35 -10.49 -2.81
C CYS A 138 3.21 -9.08 -2.26
N ILE A 139 2.03 -8.80 -1.71
CA ILE A 139 1.81 -7.65 -0.84
C ILE A 139 1.90 -8.17 0.59
N VAL A 140 2.87 -7.64 1.34
CA VAL A 140 3.16 -8.01 2.72
C VAL A 140 2.62 -6.92 3.65
N HIS A 141 1.79 -7.30 4.60
CA HIS A 141 1.20 -6.45 5.62
C HIS A 141 1.64 -6.98 7.00
N PRO A 142 2.84 -6.60 7.48
CA PRO A 142 3.45 -7.27 8.64
C PRO A 142 2.70 -7.07 9.95
N LEU A 143 2.03 -5.93 10.10
CA LEU A 143 1.23 -5.60 11.27
C LEU A 143 -0.18 -5.34 10.78
N ARG A 144 -1.18 -6.03 11.33
CA ARG A 144 -2.58 -5.65 11.14
C ARG A 144 -3.15 -5.17 12.48
N PRO A 145 -4.02 -4.15 12.48
CA PRO A 145 -4.66 -3.70 13.71
C PRO A 145 -5.47 -4.83 14.38
N GLY A 146 -5.42 -4.90 15.70
CA GLY A 146 -6.11 -5.93 16.49
C GLY A 146 -5.33 -7.23 16.70
N ASP A 147 -4.30 -7.49 15.90
CA ASP A 147 -3.51 -8.73 15.97
C ASP A 147 -2.68 -8.90 17.25
N GLU A 148 -2.46 -7.84 18.01
CA GLU A 148 -1.70 -7.87 19.28
C GLU A 148 -2.23 -8.93 20.25
N LYS A 149 -3.54 -9.25 20.16
CA LYS A 149 -4.20 -10.26 20.99
C LYS A 149 -4.29 -11.63 20.30
N GLU A 150 -4.20 -11.69 18.97
CA GLU A 150 -4.38 -12.91 18.18
C GLU A 150 -3.07 -13.69 17.98
N VAL A 151 -1.96 -12.97 17.79
CA VAL A 151 -0.67 -13.58 17.42
C VAL A 151 0.01 -14.18 18.65
N LYS A 152 0.28 -15.50 18.59
CA LYS A 152 0.96 -16.22 19.67
C LYS A 152 2.43 -15.80 19.78
N THR A 153 2.90 -15.62 21.01
CA THR A 153 4.30 -15.33 21.33
C THR A 153 5.07 -16.62 21.64
N ALA A 154 6.21 -16.82 20.99
CA ALA A 154 7.14 -17.90 21.25
C ALA A 154 8.25 -17.44 22.22
N HIS A 155 8.43 -18.20 23.29
CA HIS A 155 9.42 -17.93 24.33
C HIS A 155 10.60 -18.89 24.23
N PHE A 156 11.80 -18.35 24.01
CA PHE A 156 13.04 -19.11 23.87
C PHE A 156 13.98 -19.00 25.09
N GLY A 157 13.59 -18.26 26.13
CA GLY A 157 14.40 -18.07 27.33
C GLY A 157 15.82 -17.58 27.01
N SER A 158 16.82 -18.20 27.64
CA SER A 158 18.25 -17.90 27.43
C SER A 158 18.86 -18.55 26.18
N SER A 159 18.16 -19.48 25.54
CA SER A 159 18.70 -20.33 24.48
C SER A 159 18.90 -19.63 23.14
N GLY A 160 18.39 -18.40 23.02
CA GLY A 160 18.39 -17.61 21.78
C GLY A 160 17.39 -18.13 20.76
N ILE A 161 16.96 -17.25 19.85
CA ILE A 161 15.98 -17.61 18.82
C ILE A 161 16.64 -18.52 17.78
N VAL A 162 16.08 -19.71 17.58
CA VAL A 162 16.60 -20.71 16.64
C VAL A 162 16.47 -20.22 15.20
N ARG A 163 17.60 -20.18 14.49
CA ARG A 163 17.68 -19.77 13.08
C ARG A 163 18.61 -20.68 12.30
N CYS A 164 18.42 -20.76 11.00
CA CYS A 164 19.38 -21.42 10.13
C CYS A 164 20.72 -20.66 10.14
N ARG A 165 21.84 -21.39 10.33
CA ARG A 165 23.19 -20.80 10.41
C ARG A 165 23.69 -20.14 9.12
N ARG A 166 23.08 -20.46 7.96
CA ARG A 166 23.44 -19.89 6.65
C ARG A 166 22.53 -18.76 6.22
N CYS A 167 21.25 -19.06 5.95
CA CYS A 167 20.31 -18.07 5.41
C CYS A 167 19.65 -17.20 6.49
N ARG A 168 19.87 -17.51 7.78
CA ARG A 168 19.29 -16.80 8.94
C ARG A 168 17.75 -16.78 8.97
N THR A 169 17.09 -17.66 8.22
CA THR A 169 15.64 -17.94 8.33
C THR A 169 15.33 -18.41 9.76
N TYR A 170 14.27 -17.87 10.34
CA TYR A 170 13.74 -18.27 11.65
C TYR A 170 13.12 -19.67 11.57
N ILE A 171 13.23 -20.42 12.67
CA ILE A 171 12.50 -21.68 12.84
C ILE A 171 11.01 -21.45 12.53
N ASN A 172 10.39 -22.41 11.86
CA ASN A 172 9.03 -22.30 11.35
C ASN A 172 8.44 -23.71 11.14
N PRO A 173 7.12 -23.86 10.94
CA PRO A 173 6.46 -25.16 10.84
C PRO A 173 6.99 -26.09 9.74
N PHE A 174 7.63 -25.54 8.70
CA PHE A 174 8.05 -26.30 7.52
C PHE A 174 9.46 -26.89 7.62
N VAL A 175 10.17 -26.70 8.74
CA VAL A 175 11.47 -27.37 8.91
C VAL A 175 11.29 -28.86 9.11
N GLN A 176 12.29 -29.65 8.68
CA GLN A 176 12.28 -31.10 8.89
C GLN A 176 13.25 -31.47 10.01
N PHE A 177 12.76 -31.99 11.12
CA PHE A 177 13.61 -32.56 12.16
C PHE A 177 14.15 -33.93 11.74
N THR A 178 15.39 -34.23 12.12
CA THR A 178 16.16 -35.42 11.73
C THR A 178 17.04 -35.86 12.90
N ASP A 179 17.67 -37.03 12.78
CA ASP A 179 18.63 -37.56 13.77
C ASP A 179 18.03 -37.63 15.19
N GLY A 180 16.84 -38.23 15.29
CA GLY A 180 16.08 -38.34 16.54
C GLY A 180 15.66 -37.01 17.17
N GLY A 181 15.70 -35.91 16.40
CA GLY A 181 15.38 -34.55 16.85
C GLY A 181 16.60 -33.68 17.17
N ARG A 182 17.82 -34.22 17.00
CA ARG A 182 19.08 -33.49 17.27
C ARG A 182 19.44 -32.49 16.17
N ARG A 183 18.85 -32.62 14.99
CA ARG A 183 19.10 -31.74 13.83
C ARG A 183 17.81 -31.33 13.15
N PHE A 184 17.82 -30.17 12.51
CA PHE A 184 16.75 -29.76 11.61
C PHE A 184 17.29 -29.29 10.26
N ARG A 185 16.60 -29.65 9.19
CA ARG A 185 16.88 -29.18 7.84
C ARG A 185 16.06 -27.91 7.57
N CYS A 186 16.74 -26.83 7.21
CA CYS A 186 16.07 -25.58 6.87
C CYS A 186 15.28 -25.72 5.56
N ASN A 187 13.99 -25.38 5.58
CA ASN A 187 13.11 -25.41 4.41
C ASN A 187 13.50 -24.43 3.29
N VAL A 188 14.13 -23.31 3.64
CA VAL A 188 14.51 -22.25 2.68
C VAL A 188 15.79 -22.58 1.90
N CYS A 189 16.83 -23.02 2.61
CA CYS A 189 18.14 -23.29 1.98
C CYS A 189 18.55 -24.76 2.00
N ALA A 190 17.77 -25.66 2.56
CA ALA A 190 18.05 -27.10 2.69
C ALA A 190 19.27 -27.49 3.54
N LEU A 191 19.92 -26.54 4.23
CA LEU A 191 21.07 -26.83 5.09
C LEU A 191 20.63 -27.54 6.38
N PRO A 192 21.31 -28.63 6.81
CA PRO A 192 21.14 -29.21 8.14
C PRO A 192 21.79 -28.31 9.21
N ASN A 193 21.07 -28.11 10.31
CA ASN A 193 21.47 -27.34 11.48
C ASN A 193 21.32 -28.21 12.72
N GLU A 194 22.16 -27.98 13.71
CA GLU A 194 22.05 -28.64 15.01
C GLU A 194 20.98 -27.95 15.86
N VAL A 195 20.18 -28.74 16.57
CA VAL A 195 19.16 -28.24 17.49
C VAL A 195 19.85 -27.91 18.82
N PRO A 196 19.70 -26.67 19.35
CA PRO A 196 20.25 -26.33 20.66
C PRO A 196 19.72 -27.25 21.76
N VAL A 197 20.56 -27.55 22.76
CA VAL A 197 20.25 -28.52 23.83
C VAL A 197 18.96 -28.15 24.56
N ASP A 198 18.78 -26.87 24.90
CA ASP A 198 17.59 -26.38 25.60
C ASP A 198 16.31 -26.41 24.74
N TYR A 199 16.47 -26.43 23.41
CA TYR A 199 15.37 -26.52 22.45
C TYR A 199 15.14 -27.96 21.97
N PHE A 200 15.92 -28.94 22.44
CA PHE A 200 15.83 -30.32 21.97
C PHE A 200 14.53 -30.98 22.43
N CYS A 201 13.90 -31.71 21.52
CA CYS A 201 12.87 -32.67 21.82
C CYS A 201 13.00 -33.85 20.85
N THR A 202 12.82 -35.04 21.38
CA THR A 202 12.79 -36.30 20.63
C THR A 202 11.62 -36.36 19.64
N LEU A 203 11.82 -37.11 18.56
CA LEU A 203 10.76 -37.46 17.62
C LEU A 203 9.94 -38.66 18.11
N ASP A 204 8.68 -38.70 17.70
CA ASP A 204 7.79 -39.85 17.85
C ASP A 204 8.04 -40.92 16.77
N ALA A 205 7.20 -41.97 16.75
CA ALA A 205 7.31 -43.06 15.79
C ALA A 205 7.08 -42.62 14.32
N ASN A 206 6.41 -41.49 14.09
CA ASN A 206 6.13 -40.93 12.77
C ASN A 206 7.20 -39.89 12.35
N GLY A 207 8.23 -39.68 13.16
CA GLY A 207 9.26 -38.67 12.91
C GLY A 207 8.81 -37.24 13.23
N VAL A 208 7.67 -37.07 13.91
CA VAL A 208 7.15 -35.77 14.34
C VAL A 208 7.68 -35.46 15.74
N ARG A 209 8.04 -34.20 15.97
CA ARG A 209 8.56 -33.75 17.26
C ARG A 209 7.45 -33.76 18.33
N ARG A 210 7.70 -34.35 19.50
CA ARG A 210 6.65 -34.60 20.51
C ARG A 210 5.95 -33.36 21.08
N ASP A 211 6.65 -32.23 21.22
CA ASP A 211 6.13 -30.97 21.76
C ASP A 211 5.62 -30.00 20.66
N ILE A 212 5.44 -30.47 19.41
CA ILE A 212 5.08 -29.58 18.27
C ILE A 212 3.78 -28.80 18.51
N ALA A 213 2.79 -29.41 19.18
CA ALA A 213 1.51 -28.78 19.47
C ALA A 213 1.60 -27.66 20.53
N GLU A 214 2.62 -27.71 21.40
CA GLU A 214 2.85 -26.73 22.47
C GLU A 214 3.70 -25.54 21.99
N ARG A 215 4.34 -25.67 20.81
CA ARG A 215 5.29 -24.70 20.25
C ARG A 215 4.63 -23.86 19.15
N PRO A 216 4.24 -22.60 19.40
CA PRO A 216 3.55 -21.77 18.40
C PRO A 216 4.37 -21.57 17.13
N GLU A 217 5.70 -21.48 17.23
CA GLU A 217 6.60 -21.31 16.09
C GLU A 217 6.72 -22.55 15.20
N LEU A 218 6.23 -23.71 15.64
CA LEU A 218 6.23 -24.96 14.89
C LEU A 218 4.83 -25.37 14.39
N ASN A 219 3.76 -24.72 14.86
CA ASN A 219 2.39 -25.04 14.47
C ASN A 219 1.60 -23.87 13.86
N SER A 220 2.21 -22.68 13.77
CA SER A 220 1.58 -21.50 13.16
C SER A 220 2.51 -20.85 12.14
N GLY A 221 1.94 -20.46 10.99
CA GLY A 221 2.64 -19.68 9.98
C GLY A 221 2.92 -18.24 10.41
N THR A 222 2.23 -17.75 11.43
CA THR A 222 2.45 -16.42 12.03
C THR A 222 2.76 -16.55 13.51
N VAL A 223 3.89 -15.97 13.93
CA VAL A 223 4.36 -16.04 15.31
C VAL A 223 5.14 -14.78 15.66
N GLU A 224 5.13 -14.41 16.94
CA GLU A 224 5.96 -13.33 17.48
C GLU A 224 7.03 -13.89 18.42
N PHE A 225 8.27 -13.43 18.30
CA PHE A 225 9.36 -13.80 19.20
C PHE A 225 9.74 -12.63 20.09
N LEU A 226 10.01 -12.89 21.36
CA LEU A 226 10.73 -11.95 22.23
C LEU A 226 12.22 -12.01 21.91
N ALA A 227 12.77 -10.90 21.42
CA ALA A 227 14.16 -10.81 21.02
C ALA A 227 15.07 -10.57 22.22
N SER A 228 16.17 -11.30 22.30
CA SER A 228 17.21 -11.09 23.31
C SER A 228 18.11 -9.90 22.97
N GLN A 229 19.05 -9.57 23.88
CA GLN A 229 19.98 -8.45 23.72
C GLN A 229 20.85 -8.52 22.45
N GLU A 230 21.04 -9.70 21.85
CA GLU A 230 21.79 -9.85 20.59
C GLU A 230 21.13 -9.14 19.40
N TYR A 231 19.84 -8.81 19.49
CA TYR A 231 19.07 -8.08 18.46
C TYR A 231 19.01 -6.57 18.73
N MET A 232 19.79 -6.08 19.71
CA MET A 232 19.82 -4.69 20.13
C MET A 232 21.21 -4.11 19.85
N VAL A 233 21.26 -3.00 19.10
CA VAL A 233 22.49 -2.20 18.94
C VAL A 233 22.64 -1.14 20.04
N ARG A 234 21.51 -0.78 20.65
CA ARG A 234 21.36 0.10 21.79
C ARG A 234 20.13 -0.34 22.60
N PRO A 235 20.01 0.05 23.88
CA PRO A 235 18.80 -0.20 24.66
C PRO A 235 17.54 0.36 23.96
N PRO A 236 16.37 -0.29 24.12
CA PRO A 236 15.09 0.21 23.61
C PRO A 236 14.77 1.63 24.07
N MET A 237 14.75 2.57 23.13
CA MET A 237 14.44 3.97 23.41
C MET A 237 12.97 4.16 23.79
N PRO A 238 12.63 5.21 24.56
CA PRO A 238 11.24 5.60 24.77
C PRO A 238 10.59 6.03 23.44
N PRO A 239 9.26 5.88 23.30
CA PRO A 239 8.50 6.55 22.25
C PRO A 239 8.70 8.06 22.36
N SER A 240 9.12 8.70 21.27
CA SER A 240 9.37 10.15 21.24
C SER A 240 8.57 10.79 20.10
N PHE A 241 7.83 11.85 20.43
CA PHE A 241 7.04 12.63 19.48
C PHE A 241 7.49 14.08 19.51
N PHE A 242 7.90 14.62 18.36
CA PHE A 242 8.31 16.00 18.22
C PHE A 242 7.38 16.73 17.27
N PHE A 243 6.74 17.79 17.73
CA PHE A 243 5.74 18.54 16.99
C PHE A 243 6.36 19.83 16.46
N ALA A 244 6.55 19.90 15.14
CA ALA A 244 6.93 21.12 14.43
C ALA A 244 5.64 21.75 13.87
N ILE A 245 5.21 22.87 14.44
CA ILE A 245 3.91 23.49 14.20
C ILE A 245 4.07 24.83 13.46
N ASP A 246 3.55 24.91 12.24
CA ASP A 246 3.43 26.17 11.51
C ASP A 246 2.43 27.11 12.21
N VAL A 247 2.89 28.33 12.51
CA VAL A 247 2.12 29.40 13.16
C VAL A 247 1.96 30.64 12.25
N SER A 248 2.11 30.45 10.94
CA SER A 248 1.85 31.50 9.95
C SER A 248 0.36 31.89 9.90
N HIS A 249 0.08 33.02 9.25
CA HIS A 249 -1.25 33.55 9.03
C HIS A 249 -2.19 32.53 8.37
N THR A 250 -1.68 31.69 7.46
CA THR A 250 -2.50 30.65 6.80
C THR A 250 -2.95 29.57 7.80
N ALA A 251 -2.06 29.14 8.70
CA ALA A 251 -2.38 28.16 9.75
C ALA A 251 -3.42 28.69 10.73
N VAL A 252 -3.33 29.98 11.10
CA VAL A 252 -4.25 30.63 12.04
C VAL A 252 -5.61 30.88 11.39
N ASN A 253 -5.65 31.55 10.25
CA ASN A 253 -6.89 31.98 9.59
C ASN A 253 -7.77 30.79 9.13
N SER A 254 -7.17 29.67 8.73
CA SER A 254 -7.90 28.46 8.34
C SER A 254 -8.48 27.68 9.54
N GLY A 255 -8.04 27.98 10.76
CA GLY A 255 -8.33 27.22 11.97
C GLY A 255 -7.48 25.94 12.12
N PHE A 256 -6.50 25.73 11.25
CA PHE A 256 -5.63 24.56 11.26
C PHE A 256 -4.75 24.49 12.51
N LEU A 257 -4.13 25.61 12.91
CA LEU A 257 -3.34 25.69 14.14
C LEU A 257 -4.20 25.31 15.36
N LYS A 258 -5.38 25.94 15.48
CA LYS A 258 -6.32 25.68 16.57
C LYS A 258 -6.67 24.20 16.66
N LYS A 259 -7.07 23.58 15.55
CA LYS A 259 -7.46 22.17 15.57
C LYS A 259 -6.28 21.23 15.84
N THR A 260 -5.08 21.58 15.38
CA THR A 260 -3.83 20.84 15.66
C THR A 260 -3.58 20.80 17.17
N VAL A 261 -3.57 21.95 17.81
CA VAL A 261 -3.33 22.11 19.25
C VAL A 261 -4.39 21.37 20.08
N GLU A 262 -5.67 21.57 19.76
CA GLU A 262 -6.79 20.87 20.42
C GLU A 262 -6.62 19.35 20.33
N THR A 263 -6.34 18.82 19.13
CA THR A 263 -6.24 17.38 18.91
C THR A 263 -5.02 16.78 19.62
N ILE A 264 -3.89 17.49 19.64
CA ILE A 264 -2.71 17.06 20.42
C ILE A 264 -3.09 16.99 21.89
N LYS A 265 -3.69 18.05 22.44
CA LYS A 265 -4.12 18.13 23.85
C LYS A 265 -5.07 16.97 24.22
N GLU A 266 -6.06 16.69 23.37
CA GLU A 266 -7.01 15.58 23.53
C GLU A 266 -6.35 14.19 23.46
N SER A 267 -5.18 14.08 22.83
CA SER A 267 -4.48 12.79 22.62
C SER A 267 -3.45 12.48 23.71
N LEU A 268 -2.97 13.48 24.46
CA LEU A 268 -1.87 13.33 25.42
C LEU A 268 -2.13 12.23 26.48
N ASP A 269 -3.36 12.16 27.01
CA ASP A 269 -3.67 11.20 28.06
C ASP A 269 -3.70 9.75 27.53
N GLU A 270 -4.16 9.55 26.29
CA GLU A 270 -4.11 8.25 25.62
C GLU A 270 -2.67 7.86 25.26
N MET A 271 -1.83 8.81 24.82
CA MET A 271 -0.41 8.58 24.57
C MET A 271 0.32 8.16 25.86
N SER A 272 0.08 8.86 26.97
CA SER A 272 0.69 8.57 28.26
C SER A 272 0.29 7.18 28.79
N LYS A 273 -0.98 6.79 28.65
CA LYS A 273 -1.47 5.47 29.05
C LYS A 273 -0.79 4.30 28.33
N LYS A 274 -0.31 4.51 27.09
CA LYS A 274 0.41 3.48 26.34
C LYS A 274 1.84 3.24 26.81
N SER A 275 2.47 4.27 27.35
CA SER A 275 3.84 4.18 27.86
C SER A 275 4.12 5.40 28.72
N GLU A 276 4.43 5.15 29.99
CA GLU A 276 4.87 6.18 30.95
C GLU A 276 6.22 6.80 30.56
N ARG A 277 6.97 6.15 29.66
CA ARG A 277 8.27 6.62 29.17
C ARG A 277 8.16 7.65 28.03
N THR A 278 6.96 7.91 27.52
CA THR A 278 6.74 8.73 26.31
C THR A 278 7.34 10.13 26.46
N GLN A 279 8.16 10.51 25.49
CA GLN A 279 8.78 11.84 25.39
C GLN A 279 8.04 12.70 24.37
N VAL A 280 7.87 13.98 24.67
CA VAL A 280 7.29 14.97 23.76
C VAL A 280 8.15 16.22 23.67
N GLY A 281 8.17 16.86 22.49
CA GLY A 281 8.87 18.12 22.26
C GLY A 281 8.12 18.99 21.25
N PHE A 282 8.29 20.29 21.34
CA PHE A 282 7.52 21.26 20.55
C PHE A 282 8.43 22.35 19.97
N LEU A 283 8.15 22.70 18.71
CA LEU A 283 8.77 23.79 17.98
C LEU A 283 7.67 24.47 17.16
N CYS A 284 7.46 25.77 17.35
CA CYS A 284 6.64 26.55 16.43
C CYS A 284 7.55 27.22 15.39
N TYR A 285 7.03 27.46 14.19
CA TYR A 285 7.80 28.15 13.16
C TYR A 285 6.91 28.98 12.22
N ASP A 286 7.46 30.09 11.74
CA ASP A 286 6.93 30.93 10.68
C ASP A 286 8.09 31.43 9.80
N SER A 287 8.45 32.72 9.81
CA SER A 287 9.76 33.19 9.33
C SER A 287 10.91 32.92 10.30
N THR A 288 10.63 32.61 11.56
CA THR A 288 11.63 32.31 12.60
C THR A 288 11.30 31.01 13.36
N LEU A 289 12.24 30.50 14.14
CA LEU A 289 12.08 29.28 14.95
C LEU A 289 11.75 29.64 16.40
N HIS A 290 10.71 29.03 16.97
CA HIS A 290 10.23 29.30 18.33
C HIS A 290 10.30 28.03 19.19
N PHE A 291 11.34 27.94 20.03
CA PHE A 291 11.59 26.83 20.94
C PHE A 291 10.91 27.05 22.29
N TYR A 292 10.56 25.97 22.98
CA TYR A 292 9.89 26.03 24.28
C TYR A 292 10.58 25.14 25.32
N SER A 293 10.89 25.71 26.49
CA SER A 293 11.22 24.94 27.69
C SER A 293 9.94 24.46 28.34
N LEU A 294 9.85 23.15 28.63
CA LEU A 294 8.67 22.52 29.22
C LEU A 294 9.06 21.64 30.42
N LYS A 295 9.97 22.13 31.27
CA LYS A 295 10.43 21.37 32.45
C LYS A 295 9.28 21.16 33.42
N SER A 296 9.23 19.99 34.06
CA SER A 296 8.23 19.68 35.11
C SER A 296 8.32 20.61 36.32
N SER A 297 9.46 21.27 36.53
CA SER A 297 9.65 22.28 37.58
C SER A 297 9.04 23.66 37.25
N GLN A 298 8.62 23.88 36.00
CA GLN A 298 8.03 25.14 35.54
C GLN A 298 6.51 25.05 35.54
N THR A 299 5.85 26.14 35.93
CA THR A 299 4.38 26.27 35.81
C THR A 299 3.95 26.95 34.52
N GLN A 300 4.88 27.61 33.81
CA GLN A 300 4.65 28.29 32.54
C GLN A 300 5.79 27.96 31.55
N PRO A 301 5.50 27.83 30.25
CA PRO A 301 6.51 27.59 29.24
C PRO A 301 7.40 28.81 29.02
N GLN A 302 8.70 28.57 28.77
CA GLN A 302 9.63 29.64 28.36
C GLN A 302 9.90 29.55 26.86
N MET A 303 9.52 30.60 26.11
CA MET A 303 9.77 30.70 24.67
C MET A 303 11.16 31.29 24.38
N MET A 304 11.86 30.73 23.39
CA MET A 304 13.11 31.26 22.84
C MET A 304 13.01 31.34 21.31
N VAL A 305 13.32 32.50 20.75
CA VAL A 305 13.23 32.75 19.31
C VAL A 305 14.63 32.71 18.70
N VAL A 306 14.80 31.92 17.64
CA VAL A 306 16.00 31.84 16.82
C VAL A 306 15.64 32.30 15.41
N ALA A 307 16.24 33.42 14.99
CA ALA A 307 16.03 34.00 13.66
C ALA A 307 17.09 33.57 12.64
N GLU A 308 18.17 32.92 13.07
CA GLU A 308 19.20 32.36 12.19
C GLU A 308 18.67 31.09 11.51
N LEU A 309 18.60 31.10 10.18
CA LEU A 309 18.00 30.03 9.37
C LEU A 309 19.02 29.25 8.55
N ASP A 310 20.22 29.80 8.31
CA ASP A 310 21.23 29.17 7.46
C ASP A 310 22.00 28.09 8.23
N ASP A 311 22.22 28.29 9.53
CA ASP A 311 22.81 27.32 10.46
C ASP A 311 21.98 27.23 11.75
N PRO A 312 20.81 26.57 11.71
CA PRO A 312 19.91 26.51 12.85
C PRO A 312 20.54 25.69 13.99
N PHE A 313 20.58 26.27 15.19
CA PHE A 313 21.06 25.60 16.41
C PHE A 313 19.92 25.40 17.42
N VAL A 314 20.10 24.43 18.32
CA VAL A 314 19.15 24.15 19.41
C VAL A 314 19.62 24.88 20.67
N PRO A 315 18.87 25.87 21.19
CA PRO A 315 19.33 26.70 22.31
C PRO A 315 19.44 25.92 23.64
N MET A 316 18.70 24.81 23.78
CA MET A 316 18.76 23.91 24.94
C MET A 316 18.63 22.45 24.49
N PRO A 317 19.75 21.74 24.23
CA PRO A 317 19.71 20.39 23.67
C PRO A 317 19.08 19.35 24.62
N ASP A 318 19.28 19.49 25.93
CA ASP A 318 18.83 18.50 26.93
C ASP A 318 17.37 18.70 27.39
N ASP A 319 16.76 19.86 27.10
CA ASP A 319 15.50 20.29 27.72
C ASP A 319 14.32 20.37 26.75
N LEU A 320 14.52 19.96 25.49
CA LEU A 320 13.51 20.11 24.43
C LEU A 320 12.58 18.91 24.28
N LEU A 321 13.03 17.73 24.69
CA LEU A 321 12.24 16.52 24.79
C LEU A 321 12.05 16.22 26.27
N VAL A 322 10.79 16.25 26.72
CA VAL A 322 10.42 16.06 28.12
C VAL A 322 9.50 14.86 28.28
N ASN A 323 9.54 14.21 29.45
CA ASN A 323 8.61 13.15 29.76
C ASN A 323 7.17 13.70 29.82
N LEU A 324 6.27 13.10 29.06
CA LEU A 324 4.88 13.55 28.94
C LEU A 324 4.11 13.49 30.26
N ALA A 325 4.31 12.43 31.04
CA ALA A 325 3.61 12.25 32.32
C ALA A 325 4.08 13.27 33.36
N GLU A 326 5.39 13.54 33.42
CA GLU A 326 5.99 14.47 34.38
C GLU A 326 5.71 15.94 34.03
N SER A 327 5.76 16.31 32.75
CA SER A 327 5.57 17.69 32.28
C SER A 327 4.13 18.00 31.85
N ARG A 328 3.15 17.15 32.17
CA ARG A 328 1.76 17.25 31.67
C ARG A 328 1.12 18.62 31.89
N GLN A 329 1.34 19.25 33.05
CA GLN A 329 0.74 20.53 33.42
C GLN A 329 1.30 21.70 32.60
N VAL A 330 2.62 21.79 32.45
CA VAL A 330 3.27 22.85 31.67
C VAL A 330 3.00 22.70 30.17
N ILE A 331 2.90 21.45 29.67
CA ILE A 331 2.49 21.17 28.30
C ILE A 331 1.05 21.66 28.05
N ASP A 332 0.13 21.46 29.00
CA ASP A 332 -1.25 21.95 28.86
C ASP A 332 -1.30 23.48 28.76
N SER A 333 -0.56 24.15 29.65
CA SER A 333 -0.45 25.60 29.68
C SER A 333 0.20 26.15 28.41
N PHE A 334 1.16 25.42 27.83
CA PHE A 334 1.75 25.74 26.54
C PHE A 334 0.73 25.64 25.40
N LEU A 335 0.00 24.53 25.31
CA LEU A 335 -0.98 24.33 24.25
C LEU A 335 -2.08 25.40 24.29
N ASP A 336 -2.55 25.77 25.49
CA ASP A 336 -3.53 26.85 25.63
C ASP A 336 -2.95 28.22 25.19
N MET A 337 -1.69 28.49 25.52
CA MET A 337 -1.01 29.75 25.20
C MET A 337 -0.72 29.93 23.69
N VAL A 338 -0.42 28.85 22.96
CA VAL A 338 0.01 28.92 21.56
C VAL A 338 -1.04 29.60 20.67
N CYS A 339 -2.32 29.21 20.81
CA CYS A 339 -3.38 29.77 19.98
C CYS A 339 -3.57 31.27 20.23
N ASP A 340 -3.51 31.71 21.49
CA ASP A 340 -3.68 33.12 21.85
C ASP A 340 -2.49 33.97 21.39
N THR A 341 -1.27 33.43 21.49
CA THR A 341 -0.04 34.14 21.13
C THR A 341 0.01 34.49 19.65
N TYR A 342 -0.45 33.61 18.77
CA TYR A 342 -0.40 33.80 17.32
C TYR A 342 -1.73 34.25 16.71
N ALA A 343 -2.78 34.49 17.50
CA ALA A 343 -4.12 34.80 17.00
C ALA A 343 -4.17 35.98 16.00
N ALA A 344 -3.29 36.97 16.15
CA ALA A 344 -3.21 38.15 15.30
C ALA A 344 -2.00 38.17 14.33
N THR A 345 -1.31 37.04 14.15
CA THR A 345 -0.13 36.95 13.26
C THR A 345 -0.48 37.40 11.83
N GLN A 346 0.46 38.11 11.19
CA GLN A 346 0.38 38.52 9.79
C GLN A 346 1.50 37.90 8.95
N ASN A 347 2.26 36.97 9.51
CA ASN A 347 3.39 36.34 8.83
C ASN A 347 2.90 35.34 7.78
N MET A 348 3.28 35.53 6.53
CA MET A 348 2.86 34.67 5.41
C MET A 348 3.93 33.63 5.03
N GLU A 349 5.14 33.79 5.56
CA GLU A 349 6.31 33.00 5.19
C GLU A 349 6.46 31.76 6.07
N SER A 350 7.20 30.76 5.59
CA SER A 350 7.46 29.54 6.33
C SER A 350 8.89 29.01 6.14
N CYS A 351 9.59 28.80 7.24
CA CYS A 351 10.95 28.23 7.32
C CYS A 351 10.95 26.75 7.73
N MET A 352 10.07 25.94 7.12
CA MET A 352 9.93 24.51 7.43
C MET A 352 11.26 23.74 7.42
N GLY A 353 12.13 23.97 6.42
CA GLY A 353 13.39 23.23 6.32
C GLY A 353 14.33 23.47 7.50
N PRO A 354 14.64 24.73 7.86
CA PRO A 354 15.33 25.04 9.11
C PRO A 354 14.66 24.46 10.36
N ALA A 355 13.32 24.50 10.45
CA ALA A 355 12.60 23.91 11.57
C ALA A 355 12.81 22.39 11.66
N MET A 356 12.84 21.70 10.52
CA MET A 356 13.16 20.28 10.46
C MET A 356 14.61 19.97 10.84
N GLN A 357 15.57 20.81 10.44
CA GLN A 357 16.97 20.65 10.85
C GLN A 357 17.13 20.81 12.36
N ALA A 358 16.48 21.81 12.96
CA ALA A 358 16.45 22.01 14.40
C ALA A 358 15.80 20.83 15.14
N ALA A 359 14.66 20.34 14.65
CA ALA A 359 13.99 19.17 15.21
C ALA A 359 14.87 17.91 15.09
N PHE A 360 15.54 17.71 13.96
CA PHE A 360 16.50 16.63 13.77
C PHE A 360 17.63 16.66 14.81
N LEU A 361 18.21 17.83 15.08
CA LEU A 361 19.25 17.99 16.10
C LEU A 361 18.72 17.60 17.49
N ALA A 362 17.53 18.08 17.87
CA ALA A 362 16.88 17.76 19.13
C ALA A 362 16.58 16.26 19.29
N MET A 363 16.19 15.59 18.21
CA MET A 363 15.80 14.17 18.24
C MET A 363 16.96 13.18 18.00
N SER A 364 18.12 13.65 17.55
CA SER A 364 19.22 12.82 17.02
C SER A 364 19.69 11.68 17.94
N HIS A 365 19.57 11.87 19.25
CA HIS A 365 19.99 10.90 20.27
C HIS A 365 18.91 9.86 20.61
N LEU A 366 17.62 10.20 20.52
CA LEU A 366 16.51 9.28 20.82
C LEU A 366 15.94 8.60 19.57
N GLY A 367 15.86 9.30 18.45
CA GLY A 367 14.96 8.92 17.36
C GLY A 367 13.50 9.24 17.70
N GLY A 368 12.55 8.65 16.96
CA GLY A 368 11.12 8.81 17.21
C GLY A 368 10.34 9.32 15.99
N LYS A 369 9.24 10.03 16.21
CA LYS A 369 8.40 10.64 15.17
C LYS A 369 8.48 12.16 15.22
N LEU A 370 8.85 12.77 14.10
CA LEU A 370 8.74 14.20 13.82
C LEU A 370 7.44 14.44 13.06
N LEU A 371 6.50 15.15 13.67
CA LEU A 371 5.24 15.56 13.05
C LEU A 371 5.36 17.01 12.59
N VAL A 372 5.29 17.24 11.29
CA VAL A 372 5.35 18.56 10.67
C VAL A 372 3.95 18.97 10.23
N PHE A 373 3.47 20.09 10.75
CA PHE A 373 2.20 20.71 10.36
C PHE A 373 2.49 21.91 9.49
N GLN A 374 2.18 21.83 8.19
CA GLN A 374 2.55 22.84 7.20
C GLN A 374 1.31 23.42 6.50
N SER A 375 1.10 24.72 6.60
CA SER A 375 -0.09 25.39 6.07
C SER A 375 0.11 26.09 4.72
N CYS A 376 1.29 26.68 4.49
CA CYS A 376 1.65 27.35 3.25
C CYS A 376 2.86 26.67 2.56
N LEU A 377 3.31 27.19 1.42
CA LEU A 377 4.52 26.68 0.78
C LEU A 377 5.76 27.08 1.62
N PRO A 378 6.73 26.17 1.88
CA PRO A 378 7.99 26.55 2.52
C PRO A 378 8.80 27.52 1.66
N THR A 379 8.90 28.78 2.06
CA THR A 379 9.48 29.87 1.25
C THR A 379 10.87 30.33 1.72
N LEU A 380 11.31 29.93 2.92
CA LEU A 380 12.55 30.42 3.54
C LEU A 380 13.50 29.28 3.95
N GLY A 381 14.80 29.58 3.91
CA GLY A 381 15.88 28.70 4.38
C GLY A 381 16.16 27.49 3.49
N ALA A 382 16.89 26.52 4.04
CA ALA A 382 17.18 25.26 3.36
C ALA A 382 15.88 24.53 2.95
N GLY A 383 15.85 23.90 1.77
CA GLY A 383 14.63 23.24 1.28
C GLY A 383 13.51 24.19 0.84
N ARG A 384 13.81 25.48 0.64
CA ARG A 384 12.90 26.46 0.03
C ARG A 384 12.29 25.94 -1.28
N LEU A 385 10.98 26.12 -1.40
CA LEU A 385 10.19 25.79 -2.57
C LEU A 385 9.64 27.06 -3.24
N VAL A 386 9.37 26.94 -4.53
CA VAL A 386 8.72 27.97 -5.35
C VAL A 386 7.48 27.38 -5.99
N ASN A 387 6.47 28.21 -6.22
CA ASN A 387 5.27 27.75 -6.92
C ASN A 387 5.63 27.44 -8.38
N ARG A 388 5.75 26.14 -8.67
CA ARG A 388 6.08 25.59 -9.98
C ARG A 388 4.88 24.93 -10.65
N ASP A 389 3.67 25.16 -10.15
CA ASP A 389 2.43 24.67 -10.72
C ASP A 389 2.07 25.45 -12.01
N ASP A 390 2.95 25.39 -13.00
CA ASP A 390 2.78 26.04 -14.29
C ASP A 390 2.23 25.04 -15.31
N THR A 391 1.01 24.58 -15.05
CA THR A 391 0.23 23.72 -15.97
C THR A 391 -0.11 24.41 -17.30
N ARG A 392 0.15 25.73 -17.42
CA ARG A 392 -0.07 26.53 -18.63
C ARG A 392 1.13 26.48 -19.59
N SER A 393 2.37 26.52 -19.10
CA SER A 393 3.57 26.48 -19.94
C SER A 393 4.08 25.08 -20.31
N SER A 394 3.60 24.02 -19.65
CA SER A 394 3.90 22.62 -19.97
C SER A 394 3.21 22.13 -21.26
N MET A 395 3.17 22.95 -22.31
CA MET A 395 2.61 22.63 -23.64
C MET A 395 3.37 21.50 -24.35
N ASP A 396 4.57 21.15 -23.88
CA ASP A 396 5.28 19.96 -24.32
C ASP A 396 4.86 18.75 -23.46
N SER A 397 3.86 18.03 -23.94
CA SER A 397 3.28 16.82 -23.32
C SER A 397 4.30 15.72 -22.97
N SER A 398 5.53 15.80 -23.47
CA SER A 398 6.57 14.80 -23.24
C SER A 398 7.18 14.86 -21.83
N LYS A 399 7.18 16.04 -21.18
CA LYS A 399 7.90 16.30 -19.93
C LYS A 399 7.01 16.53 -18.70
N GLU A 400 5.71 16.24 -18.80
CA GLU A 400 4.73 16.37 -17.71
C GLU A 400 5.15 15.68 -16.39
N HIS A 401 5.95 14.62 -16.45
CA HIS A 401 6.42 13.86 -15.29
C HIS A 401 7.42 14.62 -14.43
N LEU A 402 8.06 15.67 -14.95
CA LEU A 402 9.01 16.48 -14.18
C LEU A 402 8.35 17.24 -13.02
N LEU A 403 7.08 17.62 -13.16
CA LEU A 403 6.30 18.24 -12.08
C LEU A 403 6.01 17.28 -10.92
N ARG A 404 6.09 15.96 -11.17
CA ARG A 404 5.86 14.90 -10.19
C ARG A 404 7.14 14.45 -9.50
N GLY A 405 8.30 14.95 -9.93
CA GLY A 405 9.59 14.73 -9.29
C GLY A 405 9.94 15.84 -8.30
N PRO A 406 10.72 15.55 -7.23
CA PRO A 406 11.15 16.56 -6.26
C PRO A 406 12.11 17.58 -6.88
N VAL A 407 12.11 18.82 -6.38
CA VAL A 407 12.95 19.92 -6.90
C VAL A 407 14.43 19.80 -6.51
N ASP A 408 14.72 19.37 -5.28
CA ASP A 408 16.06 19.51 -4.67
C ASP A 408 16.58 18.26 -3.93
N GLY A 409 17.90 18.23 -3.69
CA GLY A 409 18.58 17.21 -2.90
C GLY A 409 18.36 17.30 -1.39
N PHE A 410 17.95 18.46 -0.84
CA PHE A 410 17.69 18.65 0.60
C PHE A 410 16.78 17.57 1.16
N PHE A 411 15.58 17.39 0.59
CA PHE A 411 14.58 16.43 1.12
C PHE A 411 15.12 15.00 1.16
N LYS A 412 15.85 14.58 0.12
CA LYS A 412 16.47 13.25 0.07
C LYS A 412 17.56 13.11 1.13
N LYS A 413 18.46 14.09 1.24
CA LYS A 413 19.55 14.08 2.23
C LYS A 413 19.00 14.03 3.66
N THR A 414 18.09 14.95 3.99
CA THR A 414 17.44 15.03 5.31
C THR A 414 16.73 13.73 5.65
N SER A 415 15.96 13.15 4.71
CA SER A 415 15.27 11.89 4.95
C SER A 415 16.21 10.70 5.20
N ALA A 416 17.36 10.65 4.53
CA ALA A 416 18.37 9.61 4.74
C ALA A 416 19.05 9.75 6.10
N GLU A 417 19.36 10.99 6.52
CA GLU A 417 19.94 11.28 7.84
C GLU A 417 18.95 10.94 8.97
N CYS A 418 17.68 11.32 8.84
CA CYS A 418 16.62 10.96 9.76
C CYS A 418 16.44 9.44 9.85
N SER A 419 16.38 8.73 8.73
CA SER A 419 16.23 7.26 8.71
C SER A 419 17.42 6.54 9.35
N ARG A 420 18.64 7.08 9.23
CA ARG A 420 19.84 6.57 9.91
C ARG A 420 19.72 6.67 11.43
N LEU A 421 19.16 7.77 11.93
CA LEU A 421 18.97 8.03 13.37
C LEU A 421 17.59 7.62 13.89
N GLN A 422 16.86 6.79 13.14
CA GLN A 422 15.55 6.27 13.55
C GLN A 422 14.50 7.37 13.80
N ILE A 423 14.56 8.46 13.03
CA ILE A 423 13.56 9.52 13.00
C ILE A 423 12.62 9.27 11.82
N CYS A 424 11.34 9.06 12.13
CA CYS A 424 10.23 8.97 11.20
C CYS A 424 9.62 10.37 11.00
N ILE A 425 9.26 10.77 9.77
CA ILE A 425 8.71 12.10 9.49
C ILE A 425 7.28 11.96 8.94
N ASP A 426 6.32 12.51 9.68
CA ASP A 426 4.92 12.62 9.28
C ASP A 426 4.64 14.08 8.87
N ILE A 427 3.90 14.30 7.78
CA ILE A 427 3.55 15.64 7.27
C ILE A 427 2.03 15.76 7.17
N TYR A 428 1.48 16.78 7.82
CA TYR A 428 0.08 17.20 7.70
C TYR A 428 0.03 18.55 7.02
N THR A 429 -0.70 18.66 5.92
CA THR A 429 -0.69 19.88 5.10
C THR A 429 -2.03 20.21 4.45
N ILE A 430 -2.33 21.50 4.34
CA ILE A 430 -3.67 22.00 3.95
C ILE A 430 -3.78 22.69 2.58
N ALA A 431 -2.68 22.78 1.82
CA ALA A 431 -2.54 23.50 0.53
C ALA A 431 -3.19 24.88 0.42
N ALA A 432 -2.37 25.89 0.11
CA ALA A 432 -2.86 27.22 -0.23
C ALA A 432 -1.98 27.91 -1.29
N PRO A 433 -2.30 27.84 -2.60
CA PRO A 433 -3.13 26.86 -3.32
C PRO A 433 -2.37 25.59 -3.75
N PHE A 434 -1.04 25.57 -3.59
CA PHE A 434 -0.12 24.51 -4.00
C PHE A 434 0.92 24.29 -2.90
N SER A 435 1.19 23.02 -2.55
CA SER A 435 2.11 22.64 -1.46
C SER A 435 3.41 22.00 -1.96
N ASP A 436 3.48 21.63 -3.24
CA ASP A 436 4.59 20.85 -3.79
C ASP A 436 4.83 19.53 -3.04
N LEU A 437 3.79 18.70 -2.96
CA LEU A 437 3.86 17.38 -2.32
C LEU A 437 4.87 16.46 -2.99
N ALA A 438 5.18 16.68 -4.28
CA ALA A 438 6.22 15.96 -4.99
C ALA A 438 7.59 16.09 -4.30
N SER A 439 7.89 17.25 -3.71
CA SER A 439 9.11 17.49 -2.93
C SER A 439 8.97 17.02 -1.48
N MET A 440 7.92 17.44 -0.79
CA MET A 440 7.74 17.16 0.65
C MET A 440 7.55 15.66 0.95
N SER A 441 6.84 14.92 0.10
CA SER A 441 6.54 13.49 0.31
C SER A 441 7.77 12.60 0.37
N VAL A 442 8.91 13.06 -0.17
CA VAL A 442 10.21 12.38 -0.08
C VAL A 442 10.61 12.11 1.36
N LEU A 443 10.32 13.06 2.26
CA LEU A 443 10.63 12.96 3.69
C LEU A 443 9.90 11.77 4.32
N CYS A 444 8.59 11.68 4.10
CA CYS A 444 7.75 10.59 4.60
C CYS A 444 8.13 9.26 3.93
N LYS A 445 8.32 9.27 2.59
CA LYS A 445 8.64 8.09 1.80
C LYS A 445 9.87 7.36 2.33
N TYR A 446 10.98 8.06 2.56
CA TYR A 446 12.24 7.43 2.97
C TYR A 446 12.36 7.21 4.47
N THR A 447 11.45 7.74 5.28
CA THR A 447 11.44 7.52 6.74
C THR A 447 10.30 6.59 7.19
N GLY A 448 9.48 6.09 6.27
CA GLY A 448 8.33 5.22 6.57
C GLY A 448 7.16 5.95 7.23
N GLY A 449 7.14 7.28 7.16
CA GLY A 449 6.11 8.13 7.76
C GLY A 449 4.88 8.30 6.88
N GLU A 450 3.99 9.19 7.30
CA GLU A 450 2.71 9.50 6.66
C GLU A 450 2.68 10.90 6.06
N MET A 451 1.96 11.03 4.95
CA MET A 451 1.63 12.33 4.37
C MET A 451 0.11 12.44 4.31
N ARG A 452 -0.45 13.48 4.93
CA ARG A 452 -1.87 13.78 4.98
C ARG A 452 -2.13 15.14 4.37
N HIS A 453 -2.97 15.16 3.34
CA HIS A 453 -3.27 16.35 2.56
C HIS A 453 -4.75 16.70 2.62
N TYR A 454 -5.06 17.93 3.02
CA TYR A 454 -6.43 18.45 3.19
C TYR A 454 -6.60 19.74 2.38
N PRO A 455 -6.75 19.65 1.05
CA PRO A 455 -6.75 20.81 0.18
C PRO A 455 -7.93 21.75 0.47
N GLY A 456 -7.63 23.04 0.64
CA GLY A 456 -8.63 24.05 0.95
C GLY A 456 -9.28 23.84 2.31
N PHE A 457 -8.46 23.49 3.31
CA PHE A 457 -8.91 23.20 4.67
C PHE A 457 -9.72 24.34 5.27
N THR A 458 -10.84 23.99 5.86
CA THR A 458 -11.53 24.85 6.82
C THR A 458 -11.91 24.03 8.04
N LEU A 459 -11.91 24.66 9.21
CA LEU A 459 -12.27 24.00 10.46
C LEU A 459 -13.62 23.27 10.39
N VAL A 460 -14.61 23.88 9.73
CA VAL A 460 -15.97 23.34 9.62
C VAL A 460 -16.03 22.09 8.73
N LYS A 461 -15.34 22.12 7.58
CA LYS A 461 -15.35 21.02 6.60
C LYS A 461 -14.48 19.85 7.04
N ASP A 462 -13.24 20.13 7.43
CA ASP A 462 -12.18 19.13 7.54
C ASP A 462 -11.78 18.84 8.99
N GLY A 463 -12.19 19.67 9.96
CA GLY A 463 -11.71 19.59 11.35
C GLY A 463 -11.95 18.25 12.03
N VAL A 464 -13.10 17.61 11.78
CA VAL A 464 -13.43 16.27 12.33
C VAL A 464 -12.51 15.20 11.73
N LYS A 465 -12.36 15.20 10.40
CA LYS A 465 -11.51 14.24 9.69
C LYS A 465 -10.06 14.37 10.14
N TYR A 466 -9.52 15.58 10.05
CA TYR A 466 -8.15 15.88 10.44
C TYR A 466 -7.89 15.49 11.90
N GLY A 467 -8.78 15.87 12.82
CA GLY A 467 -8.63 15.56 14.25
C GLY A 467 -8.61 14.05 14.51
N LYS A 468 -9.53 13.29 13.90
CA LYS A 468 -9.57 11.83 14.05
C LYS A 468 -8.33 11.13 13.46
N GLU A 469 -7.88 11.58 12.29
CA GLU A 469 -6.70 10.99 11.62
C GLU A 469 -5.40 11.31 12.38
N LEU A 470 -5.24 12.53 12.90
CA LEU A 470 -4.10 12.87 13.75
C LEU A 470 -4.13 12.11 15.07
N LYS A 471 -5.29 12.09 15.76
CA LYS A 471 -5.46 11.33 17.01
C LYS A 471 -5.09 9.85 16.81
N ASN A 472 -5.62 9.22 15.75
CA ASN A 472 -5.28 7.83 15.43
C ASN A 472 -3.77 7.65 15.21
N ASN A 473 -3.09 8.56 14.50
CA ASN A 473 -1.63 8.43 14.32
C ASN A 473 -0.86 8.50 15.64
N LEU A 474 -1.28 9.38 16.55
CA LEU A 474 -0.65 9.55 17.87
C LEU A 474 -0.93 8.40 18.82
N THR A 475 -2.11 7.77 18.71
CA THR A 475 -2.60 6.80 19.70
C THR A 475 -2.75 5.38 19.16
N ARG A 476 -2.43 5.07 17.90
CA ARG A 476 -2.39 3.69 17.38
C ARG A 476 -1.15 2.93 17.85
N TYR A 477 -1.08 1.65 17.53
CA TYR A 477 0.12 0.85 17.78
C TYR A 477 1.22 1.20 16.78
N ILE A 478 2.42 1.46 17.30
CA ILE A 478 3.59 1.83 16.51
C ILE A 478 4.73 0.87 16.86
N ALA A 479 5.29 0.26 15.84
CA ALA A 479 6.53 -0.50 15.89
C ALA A 479 7.72 0.44 15.64
N TRP A 480 8.52 0.67 16.68
CA TRP A 480 9.64 1.61 16.67
C TRP A 480 10.95 0.94 16.24
N GLU A 481 11.86 1.72 15.64
CA GLU A 481 13.19 1.27 15.20
C GLU A 481 13.12 -0.06 14.43
N ALA A 482 12.15 -0.14 13.54
CA ALA A 482 11.79 -1.38 12.88
C ALA A 482 12.68 -1.63 11.66
N VAL A 483 12.93 -2.92 11.41
CA VAL A 483 13.52 -3.38 10.16
C VAL A 483 12.76 -4.58 9.64
N CYS A 484 12.46 -4.59 8.35
CA CYS A 484 11.73 -5.66 7.69
C CYS A 484 12.62 -6.34 6.65
N ARG A 485 12.58 -7.68 6.62
CA ARG A 485 13.30 -8.48 5.62
C ARG A 485 12.44 -9.66 5.17
N VAL A 486 12.37 -9.86 3.86
CA VAL A 486 11.70 -11.01 3.24
C VAL A 486 12.75 -11.95 2.68
N ARG A 487 12.65 -13.23 3.04
CA ARG A 487 13.52 -14.31 2.55
C ARG A 487 12.70 -15.26 1.68
N CYS A 488 13.34 -15.83 0.67
CA CYS A 488 12.74 -16.82 -0.21
C CYS A 488 13.68 -18.03 -0.38
N SER A 489 13.12 -19.15 -0.81
CA SER A 489 13.89 -20.39 -1.01
C SER A 489 14.84 -20.30 -2.19
N ARG A 490 15.90 -21.13 -2.16
CA ARG A 490 16.86 -21.25 -3.27
C ARG A 490 16.13 -21.59 -4.56
N GLY A 491 16.44 -20.89 -5.65
CA GLY A 491 15.59 -20.88 -6.85
C GLY A 491 15.06 -19.50 -7.18
N PHE A 492 14.85 -18.70 -6.12
CA PHE A 492 14.22 -17.40 -6.19
C PHE A 492 14.99 -16.38 -5.36
N ARG A 493 14.80 -15.11 -5.70
CA ARG A 493 15.34 -13.96 -4.97
C ARG A 493 14.29 -12.87 -4.89
N ILE A 494 14.37 -12.08 -3.81
CA ILE A 494 13.64 -10.82 -3.72
C ILE A 494 14.41 -9.77 -4.53
N CYS A 495 13.78 -9.17 -5.53
CA CYS A 495 14.49 -8.30 -6.49
C CYS A 495 14.15 -6.82 -6.38
N ALA A 496 12.97 -6.48 -5.85
CA ALA A 496 12.55 -5.10 -5.63
C ALA A 496 11.47 -5.03 -4.55
N PHE A 497 11.29 -3.83 -4.00
CA PHE A 497 10.26 -3.52 -3.02
C PHE A 497 9.52 -2.24 -3.45
N ASN A 498 8.24 -2.15 -3.09
CA ASN A 498 7.41 -0.97 -3.26
C ASN A 498 6.80 -0.56 -1.92
N GLY A 499 7.02 0.69 -1.54
CA GLY A 499 6.40 1.31 -0.37
C GLY A 499 7.23 2.45 0.19
N HIS A 500 6.93 2.82 1.42
CA HIS A 500 7.62 3.90 2.13
C HIS A 500 8.60 3.30 3.15
N PHE A 501 9.88 3.37 2.82
CA PHE A 501 10.99 2.88 3.62
C PHE A 501 12.32 3.44 3.08
N PHE A 502 13.39 3.25 3.85
CA PHE A 502 14.76 3.36 3.34
C PHE A 502 15.36 1.96 3.16
N ILE A 503 16.12 1.72 2.08
CA ILE A 503 16.85 0.47 1.91
C ILE A 503 18.26 0.64 2.49
N ARG A 504 18.55 0.02 3.63
CA ARG A 504 19.89 0.10 4.27
C ARG A 504 20.93 -0.80 3.60
N SER A 505 20.51 -2.00 3.22
CA SER A 505 21.29 -2.99 2.47
C SER A 505 20.36 -3.67 1.47
N MET A 506 20.89 -4.42 0.49
CA MET A 506 20.14 -4.88 -0.70
C MET A 506 18.73 -5.45 -0.46
N ASP A 507 18.45 -6.03 0.72
CA ASP A 507 17.16 -6.61 1.07
C ASP A 507 16.67 -6.27 2.50
N LEU A 508 17.16 -5.18 3.11
CA LEU A 508 16.76 -4.75 4.46
C LEU A 508 16.06 -3.39 4.43
N LEU A 509 14.75 -3.41 4.70
CA LEU A 509 13.92 -2.21 4.81
C LEU A 509 14.10 -1.61 6.20
N ALA A 510 14.54 -0.36 6.27
CA ALA A 510 14.56 0.43 7.49
C ALA A 510 13.28 1.24 7.62
N LEU A 511 12.66 1.09 8.77
CA LEU A 511 11.36 1.63 9.14
C LEU A 511 11.50 2.28 10.52
N PRO A 512 12.04 3.51 10.61
CA PRO A 512 12.14 4.26 11.88
C PRO A 512 10.91 4.14 12.77
N ALA A 513 9.71 4.24 12.16
CA ALA A 513 8.46 3.81 12.74
C ALA A 513 7.58 3.16 11.66
N THR A 514 6.84 2.11 12.01
CA THR A 514 5.79 1.53 11.17
C THR A 514 4.59 1.13 12.03
N ASP A 515 3.44 0.87 11.41
CA ASP A 515 2.17 0.67 12.08
C ASP A 515 1.28 -0.28 11.28
N GLY A 516 0.09 -0.54 11.83
CA GLY A 516 -0.88 -1.49 11.28
C GLY A 516 -1.48 -1.09 9.93
N ASP A 517 -1.26 0.12 9.44
CA ASP A 517 -1.84 0.59 8.17
C ASP A 517 -0.92 0.34 6.96
N LYS A 518 0.33 -0.07 7.21
CA LYS A 518 1.38 -0.09 6.19
C LYS A 518 1.63 -1.49 5.64
N ALA A 519 1.46 -1.62 4.33
CA ALA A 519 1.82 -2.78 3.54
C ALA A 519 2.87 -2.45 2.47
N TYR A 520 3.64 -3.47 2.07
CA TYR A 520 4.78 -3.36 1.17
C TYR A 520 4.64 -4.35 0.01
N GLY A 521 4.82 -3.87 -1.21
CA GLY A 521 4.92 -4.74 -2.38
C GLY A 521 6.31 -5.36 -2.46
N VAL A 522 6.39 -6.67 -2.72
CA VAL A 522 7.64 -7.44 -2.79
C VAL A 522 7.69 -8.17 -4.12
N HIS A 523 8.74 -7.94 -4.91
CA HIS A 523 8.91 -8.60 -6.20
C HIS A 523 9.77 -9.85 -6.07
N ILE A 524 9.32 -10.92 -6.70
CA ILE A 524 9.99 -12.22 -6.71
C ILE A 524 10.48 -12.49 -8.14
N ALA A 525 11.77 -12.79 -8.25
CA ALA A 525 12.39 -13.22 -9.51
C ALA A 525 13.13 -14.55 -9.31
N HIS A 526 13.43 -15.22 -10.42
CA HIS A 526 14.38 -16.34 -10.37
C HIS A 526 15.76 -15.86 -9.93
N ASP A 527 16.40 -16.73 -9.16
CA ASP A 527 17.83 -16.67 -8.89
C ASP A 527 18.61 -17.33 -10.04
N GLU A 528 19.94 -17.23 -10.04
CA GLU A 528 20.79 -17.89 -11.05
C GLU A 528 20.64 -19.42 -11.01
N VAL A 529 20.45 -19.96 -9.80
CA VAL A 529 20.16 -21.37 -9.59
C VAL A 529 18.66 -21.58 -9.69
N VAL A 530 18.25 -22.51 -10.55
CA VAL A 530 16.85 -22.92 -10.74
C VAL A 530 16.35 -23.71 -9.52
N PRO A 531 15.08 -23.55 -9.10
CA PRO A 531 14.52 -24.34 -8.00
C PRO A 531 14.56 -25.84 -8.30
N SER A 532 15.01 -26.62 -7.32
CA SER A 532 15.12 -28.09 -7.40
C SER A 532 14.01 -28.82 -6.65
N THR A 533 13.11 -28.07 -6.00
CA THR A 533 12.00 -28.56 -5.18
C THR A 533 10.67 -28.10 -5.77
N ASN A 534 9.62 -28.89 -5.55
CA ASN A 534 8.24 -28.59 -5.95
C ASN A 534 7.53 -27.62 -4.99
N ILE A 535 8.18 -27.21 -3.89
CA ILE A 535 7.70 -26.21 -2.94
C ILE A 535 8.83 -25.22 -2.70
N SER A 536 8.48 -23.95 -2.69
CA SER A 536 9.29 -22.81 -2.28
C SER A 536 8.65 -22.19 -1.05
N TYR A 537 9.44 -21.55 -0.22
CA TYR A 537 8.99 -20.91 1.01
C TYR A 537 9.37 -19.44 1.02
N LEU A 538 8.46 -18.60 1.49
CA LEU A 538 8.66 -17.18 1.76
C LEU A 538 8.57 -16.95 3.27
N GLN A 539 9.46 -16.12 3.81
CA GLN A 539 9.42 -15.71 5.21
C GLN A 539 9.67 -14.21 5.34
N CYS A 540 8.64 -13.48 5.76
CA CYS A 540 8.75 -12.09 6.19
C CYS A 540 9.08 -12.03 7.68
N ALA A 541 10.05 -11.21 8.07
CA ALA A 541 10.38 -10.94 9.45
C ALA A 541 10.49 -9.43 9.70
N LEU A 542 9.69 -8.92 10.63
CA LEU A 542 9.73 -7.55 11.15
C LEU A 542 10.33 -7.57 12.56
N LEU A 543 11.54 -7.03 12.71
CA LEU A 543 12.17 -6.80 14.01
C LEU A 543 11.87 -5.36 14.43
N TYR A 544 11.29 -5.15 15.62
CA TYR A 544 10.88 -3.83 16.08
C TYR A 544 10.90 -3.71 17.61
N THR A 545 10.74 -2.49 18.13
CA THR A 545 10.61 -2.17 19.55
C THR A 545 9.16 -1.74 19.84
N SER A 546 8.53 -2.33 20.86
CA SER A 546 7.20 -1.92 21.34
C SER A 546 7.28 -0.62 22.15
N ALA A 547 6.14 0.04 22.38
CA ALA A 547 6.10 1.26 23.21
C ALA A 547 6.62 1.03 24.64
N GLU A 548 6.39 -0.16 25.19
CA GLU A 548 6.85 -0.58 26.53
C GLU A 548 8.35 -0.84 26.61
N GLY A 549 9.05 -0.90 25.47
CA GLY A 549 10.51 -1.10 25.42
C GLY A 549 10.91 -2.56 25.22
N GLU A 550 10.00 -3.41 24.76
CA GLU A 550 10.34 -4.78 24.40
C GLU A 550 10.80 -4.87 22.95
N ARG A 551 11.89 -5.59 22.70
CA ARG A 551 12.33 -5.90 21.34
C ARG A 551 11.64 -7.18 20.88
N ARG A 552 10.88 -7.11 19.79
CA ARG A 552 10.02 -8.18 19.27
C ARG A 552 10.34 -8.49 17.81
N ILE A 553 10.06 -9.72 17.39
CA ILE A 553 10.19 -10.16 15.98
C ILE A 553 8.89 -10.80 15.54
N ARG A 554 8.16 -10.16 14.63
CA ARG A 554 6.98 -10.75 14.00
C ARG A 554 7.38 -11.47 12.72
N VAL A 555 7.01 -12.74 12.62
CA VAL A 555 7.38 -13.60 11.49
C VAL A 555 6.14 -14.19 10.83
N HIS A 556 6.08 -14.07 9.51
CA HIS A 556 5.09 -14.71 8.65
C HIS A 556 5.80 -15.64 7.68
N THR A 557 5.43 -16.93 7.67
CA THR A 557 5.99 -17.94 6.78
C THR A 557 4.91 -18.56 5.92
N MET A 558 5.17 -18.70 4.62
CA MET A 558 4.24 -19.29 3.66
C MET A 558 4.97 -20.30 2.77
N ALA A 559 4.30 -21.42 2.50
CA ALA A 559 4.70 -22.39 1.49
C ALA A 559 3.98 -22.10 0.17
N VAL A 560 4.72 -22.20 -0.94
CA VAL A 560 4.26 -21.86 -2.28
C VAL A 560 4.69 -22.96 -3.25
N PRO A 561 3.76 -23.67 -3.91
CA PRO A 561 4.10 -24.68 -4.90
C PRO A 561 4.93 -24.11 -6.06
N VAL A 562 5.81 -24.93 -6.61
CA VAL A 562 6.62 -24.63 -7.80
C VAL A 562 6.15 -25.53 -8.93
N VAL A 563 5.68 -24.93 -10.02
CA VAL A 563 5.01 -25.62 -11.13
C VAL A 563 5.81 -25.54 -12.42
N THR A 564 5.65 -26.55 -13.28
CA THR A 564 6.29 -26.60 -14.60
C THR A 564 5.35 -26.24 -15.74
N ASP A 565 4.04 -26.24 -15.48
CA ASP A 565 3.01 -25.94 -16.46
C ASP A 565 2.47 -24.51 -16.28
N ILE A 566 2.32 -23.80 -17.39
CA ILE A 566 1.75 -22.46 -17.42
C ILE A 566 0.24 -22.49 -17.13
N ALA A 567 -0.44 -23.59 -17.47
CA ALA A 567 -1.87 -23.72 -17.19
C ALA A 567 -2.16 -23.70 -15.67
N GLU A 568 -1.31 -24.35 -14.87
CA GLU A 568 -1.38 -24.29 -13.41
C GLU A 568 -1.14 -22.87 -12.88
N MET A 569 -0.21 -22.12 -13.49
CA MET A 569 -0.02 -20.71 -13.15
C MET A 569 -1.28 -19.88 -13.39
N TYR A 570 -1.97 -20.08 -14.52
CA TYR A 570 -3.20 -19.35 -14.82
C TYR A 570 -4.34 -19.67 -13.85
N ARG A 571 -4.48 -20.93 -13.41
CA ARG A 571 -5.50 -21.32 -12.41
C ARG A 571 -5.20 -20.76 -11.01
N ALA A 572 -3.92 -20.53 -10.71
CA ALA A 572 -3.47 -20.06 -9.41
C ALA A 572 -3.32 -18.53 -9.31
N VAL A 573 -3.72 -17.76 -10.31
CA VAL A 573 -3.69 -16.29 -10.23
C VAL A 573 -4.71 -15.81 -9.21
N ASP A 574 -4.28 -14.95 -8.29
CA ASP A 574 -5.18 -14.18 -7.45
C ASP A 574 -5.48 -12.86 -8.19
N SER A 575 -6.67 -12.76 -8.79
CA SER A 575 -7.03 -11.58 -9.60
C SER A 575 -6.99 -10.28 -8.80
N GLY A 576 -7.42 -10.32 -7.53
CA GLY A 576 -7.41 -9.16 -6.64
C GLY A 576 -5.99 -8.71 -6.30
N ALA A 577 -5.16 -9.63 -5.83
CA ALA A 577 -3.76 -9.33 -5.51
C ALA A 577 -2.97 -8.87 -6.74
N MET A 578 -3.19 -9.52 -7.89
CA MET A 578 -2.57 -9.12 -9.16
C MET A 578 -3.03 -7.72 -9.60
N GLY A 579 -4.33 -7.43 -9.51
CA GLY A 579 -4.90 -6.13 -9.83
C GLY A 579 -4.34 -5.01 -8.94
N ALA A 580 -4.32 -5.23 -7.62
CA ALA A 580 -3.76 -4.28 -6.66
C ALA A 580 -2.26 -4.06 -6.85
N PHE A 581 -1.50 -5.13 -7.12
CA PHE A 581 -0.07 -5.05 -7.39
C PHE A 581 0.22 -4.27 -8.68
N MET A 582 -0.51 -4.55 -9.76
CA MET A 582 -0.39 -3.82 -11.02
C MET A 582 -0.81 -2.35 -10.90
N ALA A 583 -1.85 -2.04 -10.12
CA ALA A 583 -2.26 -0.67 -9.83
C ALA A 583 -1.16 0.11 -9.10
N ARG A 584 -0.52 -0.51 -8.09
CA ARG A 584 0.63 0.06 -7.38
C ARG A 584 1.80 0.36 -8.33
N LEU A 585 2.15 -0.60 -9.19
CA LEU A 585 3.23 -0.41 -10.18
C LEU A 585 2.89 0.67 -11.21
N GLY A 586 1.65 0.71 -11.67
CA GLY A 586 1.15 1.74 -12.58
C GLY A 586 1.25 3.13 -11.95
N ALA A 587 0.75 3.27 -10.72
CA ALA A 587 0.78 4.50 -9.94
C ALA A 587 2.22 5.00 -9.71
N GLU A 588 3.13 4.15 -9.25
CA GLU A 588 4.54 4.52 -9.04
C GLU A 588 5.21 4.96 -10.34
N ARG A 589 4.95 4.24 -11.44
CA ARG A 589 5.55 4.53 -12.75
C ARG A 589 5.16 5.93 -13.25
N THR A 590 3.98 6.45 -12.89
CA THR A 590 3.56 7.81 -13.27
C THR A 590 4.51 8.90 -12.77
N LEU A 591 5.28 8.65 -11.70
CA LEU A 591 6.23 9.61 -11.15
C LEU A 591 7.44 9.86 -12.06
N SER A 592 7.77 8.92 -12.95
CA SER A 592 8.97 8.96 -13.78
C SER A 592 8.72 8.98 -15.29
N VAL A 593 7.50 8.69 -15.74
CA VAL A 593 7.14 8.68 -17.18
C VAL A 593 5.80 9.37 -17.42
N ARG A 594 5.42 9.54 -18.69
CA ARG A 594 4.13 10.11 -19.06
C ARG A 594 2.98 9.22 -18.57
N LEU A 595 1.86 9.82 -18.20
CA LEU A 595 0.68 9.09 -17.72
C LEU A 595 0.21 8.04 -18.73
N GLN A 596 0.26 8.38 -20.03
CA GLN A 596 -0.06 7.46 -21.10
C GLN A 596 0.88 6.25 -21.15
N ASP A 597 2.19 6.47 -21.09
CA ASP A 597 3.19 5.40 -21.13
C ASP A 597 3.07 4.46 -19.92
N ALA A 598 2.66 4.99 -18.76
CA ALA A 598 2.41 4.18 -17.57
C ALA A 598 1.20 3.25 -17.76
N ARG A 599 0.09 3.76 -18.32
CA ARG A 599 -1.10 2.95 -18.65
C ARG A 599 -0.79 1.90 -19.72
N GLU A 600 -0.09 2.29 -20.77
CA GLU A 600 0.31 1.39 -21.85
C GLU A 600 1.23 0.27 -21.35
N ALA A 601 2.17 0.55 -20.44
CA ALA A 601 3.03 -0.48 -19.86
C ALA A 601 2.23 -1.51 -19.03
N VAL A 602 1.22 -1.07 -18.29
CA VAL A 602 0.30 -1.96 -17.56
C VAL A 602 -0.54 -2.78 -18.54
N MET A 603 -1.13 -2.14 -19.54
CA MET A 603 -1.98 -2.78 -20.55
C MET A 603 -1.19 -3.81 -21.37
N ALA A 604 0.05 -3.51 -21.75
CA ALA A 604 0.91 -4.40 -22.51
C ALA A 604 1.14 -5.75 -21.81
N LYS A 605 1.25 -5.76 -20.47
CA LYS A 605 1.36 -7.00 -19.69
C LYS A 605 0.07 -7.82 -19.74
N VAL A 606 -1.08 -7.18 -19.59
CA VAL A 606 -2.41 -7.84 -19.68
C VAL A 606 -2.60 -8.44 -21.08
N VAL A 607 -2.33 -7.66 -22.13
CA VAL A 607 -2.44 -8.09 -23.52
C VAL A 607 -1.50 -9.26 -23.82
N ALA A 608 -0.23 -9.19 -23.42
CA ALA A 608 0.72 -10.28 -23.61
C ALA A 608 0.25 -11.57 -22.94
N THR A 609 -0.29 -11.46 -21.72
CA THR A 609 -0.78 -12.59 -20.92
C THR A 609 -2.00 -13.25 -21.56
N LEU A 610 -2.99 -12.46 -22.01
CA LEU A 610 -4.20 -12.99 -22.65
C LEU A 610 -3.92 -13.54 -24.05
N ARG A 611 -2.96 -12.96 -24.78
CA ARG A 611 -2.48 -13.52 -26.06
C ARG A 611 -1.88 -14.90 -25.86
N GLU A 612 -0.99 -15.07 -24.89
CA GLU A 612 -0.39 -16.38 -24.59
C GLU A 612 -1.47 -17.40 -24.19
N TYR A 613 -2.43 -17.01 -23.34
CA TYR A 613 -3.54 -17.89 -22.96
C TYR A 613 -4.41 -18.29 -24.16
N LYS A 614 -4.69 -17.36 -25.08
CA LYS A 614 -5.43 -17.63 -26.32
C LYS A 614 -4.68 -18.62 -27.22
N LEU A 615 -3.36 -18.51 -27.34
CA LEU A 615 -2.52 -19.41 -28.12
C LEU A 615 -2.55 -20.85 -27.58
N ILE A 616 -2.54 -21.01 -26.26
CA ILE A 616 -2.64 -22.31 -25.60
C ILE A 616 -4.01 -22.96 -25.83
N ASN A 617 -5.08 -22.15 -25.96
CA ASN A 617 -6.47 -22.62 -26.11
C ASN A 617 -7.02 -22.48 -27.54
N THR A 618 -6.16 -22.61 -28.55
CA THR A 618 -6.46 -22.36 -29.98
C THR A 618 -7.60 -23.20 -30.56
N GLN A 619 -7.90 -24.39 -30.02
CA GLN A 619 -9.01 -25.23 -30.50
C GLN A 619 -10.40 -24.67 -30.13
N VAL A 620 -10.50 -23.92 -29.03
CA VAL A 620 -11.73 -23.24 -28.55
C VAL A 620 -11.87 -21.85 -29.17
N SER A 621 -10.75 -21.23 -29.59
CA SER A 621 -10.67 -19.85 -30.10
C SER A 621 -11.20 -19.63 -31.54
N ARG A 622 -12.04 -20.52 -32.10
CA ARG A 622 -12.62 -20.33 -33.45
C ARG A 622 -13.72 -19.25 -33.52
N ALA A 623 -14.15 -18.70 -32.39
CA ALA A 623 -15.11 -17.61 -32.33
C ALA A 623 -14.39 -16.24 -32.42
N TYR A 624 -14.50 -15.57 -33.56
CA TYR A 624 -13.84 -14.28 -33.84
C TYR A 624 -14.31 -13.11 -32.92
N ASN A 625 -15.45 -13.27 -32.24
CA ASN A 625 -16.09 -12.23 -31.42
C ASN A 625 -16.08 -12.53 -29.90
N ARG A 626 -15.21 -13.44 -29.43
CA ARG A 626 -15.10 -13.79 -28.00
C ARG A 626 -13.73 -13.44 -27.45
N LEU A 627 -13.72 -12.70 -26.34
CA LEU A 627 -12.54 -12.53 -25.51
C LEU A 627 -12.45 -13.72 -24.56
N ILE A 628 -11.36 -14.47 -24.63
CA ILE A 628 -11.11 -15.67 -23.82
C ILE A 628 -10.07 -15.32 -22.76
N PHE A 629 -10.33 -15.67 -21.51
CA PHE A 629 -9.42 -15.45 -20.39
C PHE A 629 -9.55 -16.57 -19.35
N PRO A 630 -8.52 -16.81 -18.52
CA PRO A 630 -8.62 -17.76 -17.42
C PRO A 630 -9.72 -17.35 -16.43
N GLU A 631 -10.47 -18.32 -15.89
CA GLU A 631 -11.52 -18.06 -14.89
C GLU A 631 -10.96 -17.29 -13.67
N ALA A 632 -9.77 -17.67 -13.19
CA ALA A 632 -9.07 -17.01 -12.09
C ALA A 632 -8.65 -15.55 -12.39
N MET A 633 -8.74 -15.10 -13.64
CA MET A 633 -8.40 -13.74 -14.08
C MET A 633 -9.62 -12.95 -14.56
N LYS A 634 -10.85 -13.44 -14.34
CA LYS A 634 -12.07 -12.80 -14.85
C LYS A 634 -12.27 -11.36 -14.41
N LEU A 635 -11.84 -11.01 -13.20
CA LEU A 635 -11.92 -9.65 -12.68
C LEU A 635 -10.72 -8.78 -13.04
N LEU A 636 -9.63 -9.36 -13.57
CA LEU A 636 -8.41 -8.59 -13.82
C LEU A 636 -8.64 -7.43 -14.81
N PRO A 637 -9.37 -7.61 -15.94
CA PRO A 637 -9.68 -6.49 -16.81
C PRO A 637 -10.41 -5.36 -16.09
N LEU A 638 -11.34 -5.68 -15.19
CA LEU A 638 -12.07 -4.69 -14.39
C LEU A 638 -11.15 -3.96 -13.42
N TRP A 639 -10.26 -4.67 -12.70
CA TRP A 639 -9.30 -4.06 -11.79
C TRP A 639 -8.33 -3.12 -12.49
N ILE A 640 -7.82 -3.50 -13.66
CA ILE A 640 -6.91 -2.67 -14.45
C ILE A 640 -7.64 -1.44 -14.99
N PHE A 641 -8.86 -1.61 -15.47
CA PHE A 641 -9.71 -0.50 -15.91
C PHE A 641 -9.99 0.49 -14.78
N ALA A 642 -10.40 0.00 -13.62
CA ALA A 642 -10.60 0.80 -12.42
C ALA A 642 -9.32 1.54 -11.99
N ALA A 643 -8.15 0.87 -12.06
CA ALA A 643 -6.86 1.51 -11.78
C ALA A 643 -6.57 2.69 -12.71
N PHE A 644 -6.92 2.59 -14.00
CA PHE A 644 -6.76 3.70 -14.95
C PHE A 644 -7.71 4.88 -14.67
N LYS A 645 -8.82 4.63 -13.98
CA LYS A 645 -9.75 5.68 -13.52
C LYS A 645 -9.40 6.28 -12.16
N SER A 646 -8.45 5.68 -11.42
CA SER A 646 -7.99 6.23 -10.14
C SER A 646 -7.30 7.59 -10.32
N THR A 647 -7.37 8.46 -9.31
CA THR A 647 -6.71 9.78 -9.29
C THR A 647 -5.21 9.71 -9.61
N ALA A 648 -4.54 8.58 -9.31
CA ALA A 648 -3.13 8.38 -9.62
C ALA A 648 -2.87 8.35 -11.14
N MET A 649 -3.75 7.74 -11.92
CA MET A 649 -3.53 7.41 -13.34
C MET A 649 -4.54 8.06 -14.30
N LEU A 650 -5.62 8.66 -13.78
CA LEU A 650 -6.70 9.26 -14.57
C LEU A 650 -6.21 10.44 -15.42
N GLY A 651 -6.76 10.54 -16.63
CA GLY A 651 -6.69 11.73 -17.47
C GLY A 651 -5.29 12.09 -17.98
N GLY A 652 -5.16 13.35 -18.39
CA GLY A 652 -3.91 14.03 -18.69
C GLY A 652 -3.46 14.95 -17.53
N PRO A 653 -2.38 15.73 -17.74
CA PRO A 653 -1.77 16.58 -16.71
C PRO A 653 -2.69 17.63 -16.07
N ARG A 654 -3.73 18.08 -16.78
CA ARG A 654 -4.60 19.17 -16.34
C ARG A 654 -5.88 18.71 -15.64
N ASP A 655 -6.21 17.43 -15.75
CA ASP A 655 -7.46 16.89 -15.23
C ASP A 655 -7.43 16.69 -13.71
N VAL A 656 -6.22 16.50 -13.14
CA VAL A 656 -6.01 16.28 -11.71
C VAL A 656 -4.85 17.16 -11.25
N PRO A 657 -5.02 17.96 -10.17
CA PRO A 657 -3.94 18.73 -9.56
C PRO A 657 -2.75 17.83 -9.20
N VAL A 658 -1.53 18.33 -9.38
CA VAL A 658 -0.30 17.56 -9.12
C VAL A 658 -0.27 17.01 -7.70
N ASP A 659 -0.58 17.85 -6.70
CA ASP A 659 -0.60 17.46 -5.29
C ASP A 659 -1.61 16.33 -5.02
N ALA A 660 -2.83 16.43 -5.56
CA ALA A 660 -3.84 15.38 -5.42
C ALA A 660 -3.38 14.04 -6.03
N ARG A 661 -2.67 14.10 -7.16
CA ARG A 661 -2.10 12.91 -7.80
C ARG A 661 -0.97 12.30 -6.97
N ILE A 662 -0.06 13.13 -6.44
CA ILE A 662 1.03 12.66 -5.58
C ILE A 662 0.48 12.02 -4.30
N ALA A 663 -0.53 12.63 -3.67
CA ALA A 663 -1.21 12.06 -2.51
C ALA A 663 -1.82 10.69 -2.84
N SER A 664 -2.54 10.59 -3.96
CA SER A 664 -3.09 9.31 -4.43
C SER A 664 -2.02 8.23 -4.64
N VAL A 665 -0.92 8.56 -5.35
CA VAL A 665 0.21 7.63 -5.54
C VAL A 665 0.83 7.24 -4.21
N PHE A 666 1.07 8.20 -3.30
CA PHE A 666 1.62 7.94 -1.98
C PHE A 666 0.78 6.91 -1.22
N ASP A 667 -0.54 7.00 -1.32
CA ASP A 667 -1.42 6.08 -0.64
C ASP A 667 -1.42 4.67 -1.24
N PHE A 668 -1.41 4.54 -2.58
CA PHE A 668 -1.27 3.23 -3.25
C PHE A 668 0.01 2.50 -2.82
N MET A 669 1.07 3.25 -2.48
CA MET A 669 2.35 2.69 -2.10
C MET A 669 2.37 2.10 -0.68
N SER A 670 1.46 2.49 0.22
CA SER A 670 1.38 1.94 1.59
C SER A 670 0.14 1.11 1.87
N ALA A 671 -0.91 1.20 1.04
CA ALA A 671 -2.17 0.49 1.26
C ALA A 671 -2.02 -1.04 1.16
N SER A 672 -2.82 -1.79 1.89
CA SER A 672 -3.01 -3.23 1.76
C SER A 672 -3.73 -3.61 0.45
N THR A 673 -3.81 -4.91 0.15
CA THR A 673 -4.56 -5.39 -1.02
C THR A 673 -6.04 -4.99 -0.93
N GLU A 674 -6.68 -5.20 0.22
CA GLU A 674 -8.10 -4.93 0.39
C GLU A 674 -8.42 -3.44 0.24
N GLU A 675 -7.59 -2.56 0.81
CA GLU A 675 -7.75 -1.12 0.67
C GLU A 675 -7.60 -0.65 -0.77
N ILE A 676 -6.66 -1.23 -1.53
CA ILE A 676 -6.52 -0.92 -2.95
C ILE A 676 -7.75 -1.40 -3.71
N LEU A 677 -8.21 -2.63 -3.50
CA LEU A 677 -9.38 -3.17 -4.21
C LEU A 677 -10.64 -2.35 -3.92
N LYS A 678 -10.85 -1.96 -2.65
CA LYS A 678 -11.96 -1.10 -2.23
C LYS A 678 -11.91 0.29 -2.87
N LEU A 679 -10.70 0.85 -3.01
CA LEU A 679 -10.50 2.14 -3.69
C LEU A 679 -10.76 2.05 -5.20
N LEU A 680 -10.36 0.93 -5.82
CA LEU A 680 -10.53 0.71 -7.26
C LEU A 680 -12.00 0.47 -7.63
N TYR A 681 -12.68 -0.41 -6.90
CA TYR A 681 -14.09 -0.71 -7.12
C TYR A 681 -14.86 -0.60 -5.79
N PRO A 682 -15.39 0.60 -5.50
CA PRO A 682 -16.17 0.86 -4.28
C PRO A 682 -17.43 0.00 -4.17
N THR A 683 -18.00 -0.07 -2.98
CA THR A 683 -19.28 -0.76 -2.79
C THR A 683 -20.41 0.25 -2.73
N MET A 684 -21.46 0.04 -3.51
CA MET A 684 -22.68 0.84 -3.46
C MET A 684 -23.83 0.02 -2.89
N TYR A 685 -24.61 0.58 -1.97
CA TYR A 685 -25.76 -0.07 -1.34
C TYR A 685 -27.04 0.73 -1.62
N ALA A 686 -28.09 0.06 -2.08
CA ALA A 686 -29.42 0.67 -2.22
C ALA A 686 -30.13 0.68 -0.85
N LEU A 687 -30.13 1.83 -0.16
CA LEU A 687 -30.72 1.96 1.18
C LEU A 687 -32.25 1.97 1.16
N HIS A 688 -32.85 2.48 0.08
CA HIS A 688 -34.29 2.58 -0.09
C HIS A 688 -34.99 1.23 -0.26
N SER A 689 -34.26 0.19 -0.66
CA SER A 689 -34.76 -1.17 -0.89
C SER A 689 -34.00 -2.22 -0.07
N MET A 690 -33.40 -1.79 1.06
CA MET A 690 -32.61 -2.68 1.91
C MET A 690 -33.48 -3.78 2.58
N PRO A 691 -32.95 -5.01 2.71
CA PRO A 691 -33.64 -6.10 3.41
C PRO A 691 -33.98 -5.80 4.88
N GLN A 692 -34.86 -6.61 5.48
CA GLN A 692 -35.30 -6.38 6.86
C GLN A 692 -34.18 -6.64 7.88
N GLU A 693 -33.31 -7.60 7.58
CA GLU A 693 -32.12 -8.01 8.32
C GLU A 693 -30.95 -7.03 8.18
N ALA A 694 -30.94 -6.18 7.15
CA ALA A 694 -29.86 -5.22 6.94
C ALA A 694 -29.77 -4.22 8.11
N GLY A 695 -28.54 -3.96 8.57
CA GLY A 695 -28.24 -3.14 9.74
C GLY A 695 -28.42 -3.86 11.09
N MET A 696 -28.84 -5.13 11.10
CA MET A 696 -28.84 -5.99 12.29
C MET A 696 -27.50 -6.73 12.39
N LYS A 697 -27.21 -7.31 13.56
CA LYS A 697 -26.02 -8.16 13.74
C LYS A 697 -26.32 -9.63 13.44
N ASP A 698 -25.37 -10.31 12.81
CA ASP A 698 -25.40 -11.76 12.57
C ASP A 698 -24.99 -12.56 13.82
N GLU A 699 -24.93 -13.89 13.69
CA GLU A 699 -24.52 -14.81 14.77
C GLU A 699 -23.09 -14.58 15.28
N TYR A 700 -22.26 -13.87 14.50
CA TYR A 700 -20.87 -13.55 14.79
C TYR A 700 -20.70 -12.08 15.21
N ASP A 701 -21.78 -11.40 15.60
CA ASP A 701 -21.81 -9.99 16.01
C ASP A 701 -21.40 -8.99 14.92
N ARG A 702 -21.44 -9.39 13.63
CA ARG A 702 -21.12 -8.54 12.46
C ARG A 702 -22.38 -7.92 11.88
N VAL A 703 -22.30 -6.66 11.42
CA VAL A 703 -23.45 -6.00 10.80
C VAL A 703 -23.75 -6.60 9.43
N ILE A 704 -25.01 -6.99 9.23
CA ILE A 704 -25.50 -7.48 7.94
C ILE A 704 -25.66 -6.29 6.99
N LEU A 705 -24.85 -6.26 5.94
CA LEU A 705 -24.87 -5.20 4.93
C LEU A 705 -25.94 -5.45 3.85
N PRO A 706 -26.50 -4.39 3.24
CA PRO A 706 -27.40 -4.56 2.09
C PRO A 706 -26.67 -5.21 0.90
N PRO A 707 -27.41 -5.81 -0.05
CA PRO A 707 -26.81 -6.29 -1.29
C PRO A 707 -26.11 -5.16 -2.06
N ARG A 708 -24.96 -5.50 -2.66
CA ARG A 708 -24.18 -4.56 -3.48
C ARG A 708 -24.93 -4.24 -4.77
N THR A 709 -24.99 -2.96 -5.10
CA THR A 709 -25.48 -2.43 -6.38
C THR A 709 -24.31 -2.21 -7.34
N VAL A 710 -24.53 -2.51 -8.61
CA VAL A 710 -23.56 -2.28 -9.69
C VAL A 710 -23.23 -0.78 -9.80
N LEU A 711 -21.96 -0.46 -9.99
CA LEU A 711 -21.43 0.91 -10.12
C LEU A 711 -21.66 1.50 -11.52
N ALA A 712 -22.93 1.62 -11.92
CA ALA A 712 -23.34 2.18 -13.20
C ALA A 712 -24.57 3.09 -13.01
N GLY A 713 -24.62 4.20 -13.74
CA GLY A 713 -25.66 5.21 -13.62
C GLY A 713 -27.06 4.71 -13.98
N GLU A 714 -27.16 3.71 -14.85
CA GLU A 714 -28.42 3.02 -15.17
C GLU A 714 -29.06 2.30 -13.96
N ARG A 715 -28.30 2.08 -12.87
CA ARG A 715 -28.78 1.43 -11.64
C ARG A 715 -29.19 2.40 -10.55
N ILE A 716 -29.09 3.69 -10.82
CA ILE A 716 -29.45 4.76 -9.90
C ILE A 716 -30.81 5.33 -10.33
N ASP A 717 -31.81 5.20 -9.45
CA ASP A 717 -33.15 5.73 -9.65
C ASP A 717 -33.32 7.05 -8.89
N ALA A 718 -33.97 8.04 -9.51
CA ALA A 718 -34.29 9.32 -8.89
C ALA A 718 -35.18 9.21 -7.63
N ARG A 719 -35.83 8.06 -7.42
CA ARG A 719 -36.66 7.75 -6.24
C ARG A 719 -35.87 7.06 -5.12
N GLY A 720 -34.59 6.75 -5.35
CA GLY A 720 -33.76 5.97 -4.44
C GLY A 720 -32.81 6.79 -3.57
N ALA A 721 -32.31 6.13 -2.52
CA ALA A 721 -31.17 6.56 -1.73
C ALA A 721 -30.07 5.49 -1.82
N TYR A 722 -28.81 5.91 -2.03
CA TYR A 722 -27.68 5.03 -2.26
C TYR A 722 -26.47 5.44 -1.40
N LEU A 723 -25.83 4.47 -0.74
CA LEU A 723 -24.61 4.68 0.03
C LEU A 723 -23.43 4.07 -0.71
N VAL A 724 -22.45 4.89 -1.09
CA VAL A 724 -21.19 4.46 -1.68
C VAL A 724 -20.10 4.48 -0.61
N ASP A 725 -19.32 3.41 -0.52
CA ASP A 725 -18.16 3.26 0.37
C ASP A 725 -16.94 2.85 -0.46
N ASP A 726 -15.95 3.75 -0.53
CA ASP A 726 -14.66 3.52 -1.20
C ASP A 726 -13.51 3.20 -0.24
N GLY A 727 -13.82 2.97 1.05
CA GLY A 727 -12.83 2.73 2.10
C GLY A 727 -12.13 3.99 2.61
N ARG A 728 -12.44 5.19 2.08
CA ARG A 728 -11.85 6.48 2.49
C ARG A 728 -12.87 7.59 2.72
N ARG A 729 -14.00 7.56 2.02
CA ARG A 729 -15.17 8.40 2.20
C ARG A 729 -16.43 7.53 2.03
N LEU A 730 -17.51 8.01 2.65
CA LEU A 730 -18.85 7.54 2.40
C LEU A 730 -19.58 8.63 1.62
N LEU A 731 -20.31 8.27 0.57
CA LEU A 731 -21.16 9.19 -0.17
C LEU A 731 -22.59 8.70 -0.12
N LEU A 732 -23.47 9.48 0.49
CA LEU A 732 -24.91 9.22 0.55
C LEU A 732 -25.61 10.07 -0.51
N TRP A 733 -25.97 9.43 -1.62
CA TRP A 733 -26.71 10.09 -2.70
C TRP A 733 -28.21 9.95 -2.46
N LEU A 734 -28.93 11.05 -2.61
CA LEU A 734 -30.37 11.17 -2.41
C LEU A 734 -31.02 11.63 -3.73
N GLY A 735 -31.91 10.80 -4.27
CA GLY A 735 -32.63 11.10 -5.48
C GLY A 735 -33.65 12.24 -5.30
N LYS A 736 -33.89 13.02 -6.35
CA LYS A 736 -34.78 14.19 -6.31
C LYS A 736 -36.26 13.82 -6.09
N MET A 737 -36.64 12.59 -6.45
CA MET A 737 -37.99 12.03 -6.27
C MET A 737 -38.05 11.05 -5.08
N LEU A 738 -37.05 11.04 -4.21
CA LEU A 738 -37.05 10.25 -2.99
C LEU A 738 -38.21 10.67 -2.09
N ASP A 739 -38.86 9.69 -1.45
CA ASP A 739 -39.96 9.94 -0.52
C ASP A 739 -39.52 10.91 0.61
N PRO A 740 -40.22 12.04 0.82
CA PRO A 740 -39.92 12.95 1.91
C PRO A 740 -39.98 12.28 3.29
N GLY A 741 -40.80 11.24 3.45
CA GLY A 741 -40.85 10.43 4.66
C GLY A 741 -39.51 9.78 4.98
N PHE A 742 -38.86 9.17 3.98
CA PHE A 742 -37.51 8.60 4.13
C PHE A 742 -36.47 9.63 4.59
N VAL A 743 -36.51 10.85 4.05
CA VAL A 743 -35.59 11.92 4.44
C VAL A 743 -35.85 12.36 5.88
N GLY A 744 -37.12 12.52 6.27
CA GLY A 744 -37.50 12.83 7.64
C GLY A 744 -37.12 11.75 8.64
N ASP A 745 -37.28 10.48 8.29
CA ASP A 745 -36.92 9.35 9.13
C ASP A 745 -35.41 9.18 9.29
N LEU A 746 -34.61 9.58 8.29
CA LEU A 746 -33.15 9.46 8.34
C LEU A 746 -32.46 10.68 8.98
N PHE A 747 -32.88 11.90 8.61
CA PHE A 747 -32.23 13.15 9.00
C PHE A 747 -33.03 13.99 10.00
N GLY A 748 -34.29 13.64 10.26
CA GLY A 748 -35.16 14.45 11.10
C GLY A 748 -35.58 15.77 10.45
N PRO A 749 -36.15 16.71 11.23
CA PRO A 749 -36.70 17.97 10.71
C PRO A 749 -35.65 18.92 10.12
N SER A 750 -34.37 18.75 10.49
CA SER A 750 -33.27 19.59 10.01
C SER A 750 -32.81 19.25 8.59
N GLY A 751 -33.15 18.06 8.08
CA GLY A 751 -32.70 17.58 6.78
C GLY A 751 -31.19 17.26 6.71
N PRO A 752 -30.68 16.86 5.54
CA PRO A 752 -29.27 16.51 5.34
C PRO A 752 -28.35 17.73 5.50
N SER A 753 -27.13 17.48 5.98
CA SER A 753 -26.08 18.51 6.03
C SER A 753 -25.58 18.91 4.65
N SER A 754 -24.85 20.04 4.57
CA SER A 754 -24.13 20.42 3.34
C SER A 754 -23.18 19.31 2.89
N ALA A 755 -22.99 19.18 1.57
CA ALA A 755 -22.06 18.24 0.97
C ALA A 755 -20.59 18.51 1.34
N ASP A 756 -20.29 19.72 1.82
CA ASP A 756 -18.95 20.12 2.23
C ASP A 756 -18.63 19.80 3.69
N VAL A 757 -19.53 19.15 4.45
CA VAL A 757 -19.29 18.85 5.87
C VAL A 757 -19.57 17.37 6.12
N ASP A 758 -18.81 16.76 7.03
CA ASP A 758 -19.07 15.40 7.49
C ASP A 758 -20.47 15.31 8.10
N CYS A 759 -21.33 14.52 7.45
CA CYS A 759 -22.70 14.31 7.87
C CYS A 759 -22.73 13.40 9.09
N ILE A 760 -23.22 13.93 10.21
CA ILE A 760 -23.49 13.16 11.41
C ILE A 760 -24.98 12.80 11.39
N LEU A 761 -25.27 11.51 11.18
CA LEU A 761 -26.64 11.02 11.19
C LEU A 761 -27.24 11.15 12.61
N PRO A 762 -28.41 11.78 12.76
CA PRO A 762 -29.03 11.97 14.07
C PRO A 762 -29.53 10.65 14.66
N VAL A 763 -29.51 10.56 15.99
CA VAL A 763 -30.07 9.43 16.72
C VAL A 763 -31.59 9.61 16.80
N LEU A 764 -32.32 8.93 15.92
CA LEU A 764 -33.78 8.94 15.87
C LEU A 764 -34.33 7.56 16.26
N ASP A 765 -35.48 7.55 16.94
CA ASP A 765 -36.17 6.32 17.35
C ASP A 765 -37.08 5.79 16.22
N ASN A 766 -36.46 5.40 15.11
CA ASN A 766 -37.12 4.70 14.03
C ASN A 766 -36.18 3.61 13.45
N ALA A 767 -36.77 2.66 12.72
CA ALA A 767 -36.03 1.52 12.18
C ALA A 767 -34.99 1.93 11.13
N LEU A 768 -35.33 2.89 10.25
CA LEU A 768 -34.45 3.34 9.17
C LEU A 768 -33.16 3.98 9.71
N SER A 769 -33.28 4.97 10.59
CA SER A 769 -32.15 5.64 11.24
C SER A 769 -31.26 4.66 11.97
N ARG A 770 -31.83 3.72 12.75
CA ARG A 770 -31.03 2.69 13.45
C ARG A 770 -30.22 1.83 12.48
N LYS A 771 -30.84 1.35 11.40
CA LYS A 771 -30.18 0.49 10.41
C LYS A 771 -29.08 1.21 9.64
N VAL A 772 -29.37 2.40 9.11
CA VAL A 772 -28.39 3.16 8.32
C VAL A 772 -27.23 3.61 9.20
N ARG A 773 -27.50 4.02 10.46
CA ARG A 773 -26.42 4.29 11.42
C ARG A 773 -25.58 3.06 11.70
N ALA A 774 -26.19 1.89 11.94
CA ALA A 774 -25.43 0.66 12.15
C ALA A 774 -24.52 0.32 10.95
N ILE A 775 -25.00 0.50 9.71
CA ILE A 775 -24.19 0.30 8.48
C ILE A 775 -23.04 1.31 8.39
N VAL A 776 -23.31 2.59 8.63
CA VAL A 776 -22.29 3.66 8.57
C VAL A 776 -21.27 3.52 9.71
N ASP A 777 -21.74 3.16 10.90
CA ASP A 777 -20.90 2.94 12.07
C ASP A 777 -20.05 1.68 11.89
N ASP A 778 -20.57 0.59 11.31
CA ASP A 778 -19.79 -0.60 10.95
C ASP A 778 -18.68 -0.27 9.94
N ALA A 779 -19.02 0.46 8.88
CA ALA A 779 -18.03 0.94 7.91
C ALA A 779 -16.93 1.78 8.58
N ARG A 780 -17.29 2.60 9.58
CA ARG A 780 -16.34 3.43 10.37
C ARG A 780 -15.63 2.66 11.48
N ALA A 781 -16.20 1.57 11.98
CA ALA A 781 -15.74 0.82 13.14
C ALA A 781 -14.66 -0.20 12.79
N GLU A 782 -14.39 -0.44 11.50
CA GLU A 782 -13.30 -1.33 11.08
C GLU A 782 -12.00 -0.92 11.78
N ALA A 783 -11.58 -1.79 12.71
CA ALA A 783 -10.55 -1.48 13.67
C ALA A 783 -9.25 -1.13 12.96
N GLY A 784 -8.72 0.05 13.29
CA GLY A 784 -7.43 0.52 12.80
C GLY A 784 -7.42 0.92 11.33
N ARG A 785 -8.48 1.55 10.81
CA ARG A 785 -8.36 2.38 9.61
C ARG A 785 -7.56 3.63 9.93
N ALA A 786 -6.48 3.87 9.18
CA ALA A 786 -5.73 5.13 9.20
C ALA A 786 -6.57 6.37 8.85
N ARG A 787 -7.75 6.22 8.23
CA ARG A 787 -8.56 7.31 7.64
C ARG A 787 -9.93 7.38 8.27
N HIS A 788 -10.37 8.60 8.55
CA HIS A 788 -11.75 8.84 8.95
C HIS A 788 -12.64 8.93 7.71
N LEU A 789 -13.68 8.10 7.66
CA LEU A 789 -14.66 8.13 6.59
C LEU A 789 -15.64 9.28 6.78
N VAL A 790 -15.39 10.36 6.07
CA VAL A 790 -16.34 11.47 5.94
C VAL A 790 -17.57 10.97 5.21
N LEU A 791 -18.76 11.18 5.79
CA LEU A 791 -20.04 10.91 5.15
C LEU A 791 -20.51 12.18 4.45
N THR A 792 -20.48 12.18 3.12
CA THR A 792 -20.92 13.31 2.31
C THR A 792 -22.32 13.05 1.77
N CYS A 793 -23.28 13.92 2.13
CA CYS A 793 -24.63 13.88 1.58
C CYS A 793 -24.70 14.65 0.27
N VAL A 794 -25.25 14.03 -0.76
CA VAL A 794 -25.34 14.59 -2.11
C VAL A 794 -26.78 14.46 -2.60
N ILE A 795 -27.34 15.54 -3.11
CA ILE A 795 -28.72 15.59 -3.60
C ILE A 795 -28.69 15.71 -5.13
N GLN A 796 -29.52 14.92 -5.81
CA GLN A 796 -29.65 14.97 -7.26
C GLN A 796 -30.02 16.38 -7.75
N GLY A 797 -29.27 16.88 -8.75
CA GLY A 797 -29.40 18.21 -9.33
C GLY A 797 -28.64 19.32 -8.60
N HIS A 798 -28.06 19.05 -7.42
CA HIS A 798 -27.14 19.99 -6.76
C HIS A 798 -25.74 19.90 -7.41
N PRO A 799 -24.94 20.99 -7.48
CA PRO A 799 -23.59 20.94 -8.04
C PRO A 799 -22.66 19.88 -7.44
N SER A 800 -22.88 19.51 -6.17
CA SER A 800 -22.13 18.44 -5.49
C SER A 800 -22.43 17.03 -6.02
N GLU A 801 -23.48 16.85 -6.84
CA GLU A 801 -23.77 15.58 -7.53
C GLU A 801 -22.60 15.09 -8.38
N THR A 802 -21.79 16.03 -8.87
CA THR A 802 -20.54 15.72 -9.60
C THR A 802 -19.58 14.80 -8.84
N GLN A 803 -19.66 14.75 -7.51
CA GLN A 803 -18.84 13.87 -6.68
C GLN A 803 -19.22 12.38 -6.79
N LEU A 804 -20.44 12.06 -7.22
CA LEU A 804 -20.90 10.68 -7.42
C LEU A 804 -20.29 10.06 -8.67
N PHE A 805 -20.20 10.80 -9.78
CA PHE A 805 -19.86 10.23 -11.09
C PHE A 805 -18.53 9.47 -11.15
N PRO A 806 -17.44 9.88 -10.47
CA PRO A 806 -16.21 9.09 -10.41
C PRO A 806 -16.38 7.68 -9.81
N TYR A 807 -17.43 7.47 -9.01
CA TYR A 807 -17.75 6.17 -8.41
C TYR A 807 -18.57 5.24 -9.28
N LEU A 808 -19.15 5.74 -10.37
CA LEU A 808 -19.82 4.92 -11.36
C LEU A 808 -18.76 4.35 -12.30
N VAL A 809 -17.92 3.47 -11.74
CA VAL A 809 -16.68 3.01 -12.37
C VAL A 809 -16.93 2.37 -13.73
N GLU A 810 -18.06 1.69 -13.94
CA GLU A 810 -18.37 1.03 -15.21
C GLU A 810 -18.81 2.00 -16.33
N ASP A 811 -19.26 3.20 -15.97
CA ASP A 811 -19.79 4.19 -16.91
C ASP A 811 -18.71 4.87 -17.74
N ARG A 812 -19.14 5.60 -18.77
CA ARG A 812 -18.26 6.55 -19.45
C ARG A 812 -17.98 7.73 -18.51
N GLY A 813 -16.72 8.13 -18.40
CA GLY A 813 -16.37 9.35 -17.66
C GLY A 813 -16.76 10.62 -18.44
N ALA A 814 -16.46 11.79 -17.88
CA ALA A 814 -16.76 13.07 -18.52
C ALA A 814 -16.17 13.14 -19.94
N ALA A 815 -17.00 13.56 -20.90
CA ALA A 815 -16.56 13.80 -22.27
C ALA A 815 -15.37 14.78 -22.26
N ASN A 816 -14.30 14.45 -22.99
CA ASN A 816 -13.01 15.16 -23.09
C ASN A 816 -11.90 14.75 -22.10
N VAL A 817 -12.13 13.81 -21.18
CA VAL A 817 -11.04 13.21 -20.38
C VAL A 817 -10.42 12.05 -21.15
N VAL A 818 -9.12 12.13 -21.44
CA VAL A 818 -8.38 11.04 -22.11
C VAL A 818 -8.44 9.78 -21.25
N GLY A 819 -8.98 8.69 -21.80
CA GLY A 819 -9.13 7.40 -21.09
C GLY A 819 -10.47 7.19 -20.37
N ALA A 820 -11.45 8.10 -20.54
CA ALA A 820 -12.78 8.02 -19.92
C ALA A 820 -13.77 7.05 -20.61
N GLN A 821 -13.28 5.94 -21.16
CA GLN A 821 -14.13 4.92 -21.79
C GLN A 821 -14.99 4.17 -20.76
N SER A 822 -16.12 3.59 -21.20
CA SER A 822 -16.88 2.66 -20.37
C SER A 822 -16.17 1.31 -20.25
N TYR A 823 -16.59 0.47 -19.31
CA TYR A 823 -15.99 -0.86 -19.16
C TYR A 823 -16.19 -1.73 -20.42
N ALA A 824 -17.36 -1.63 -21.06
CA ALA A 824 -17.63 -2.32 -22.31
C ALA A 824 -16.68 -1.87 -23.45
N GLU A 825 -16.46 -0.56 -23.59
CA GLU A 825 -15.51 -0.01 -24.57
C GLU A 825 -14.08 -0.50 -24.30
N PHE A 826 -13.67 -0.54 -23.03
CA PHE A 826 -12.37 -1.06 -22.61
C PHE A 826 -12.18 -2.54 -23.00
N LEU A 827 -13.20 -3.37 -22.80
CA LEU A 827 -13.14 -4.79 -23.16
C LEU A 827 -13.04 -5.01 -24.69
N ILE A 828 -13.74 -4.18 -25.48
CA ILE A 828 -13.65 -4.20 -26.95
C ILE A 828 -12.22 -3.83 -27.38
N GLU A 829 -11.64 -2.77 -26.80
CA GLU A 829 -10.27 -2.36 -27.10
C GLU A 829 -9.24 -3.42 -26.67
N LEU A 830 -9.41 -4.01 -25.49
CA LEU A 830 -8.58 -5.12 -25.02
C LEU A 830 -8.62 -6.29 -26.00
N HIS A 831 -9.81 -6.70 -26.46
CA HIS A 831 -9.96 -7.77 -27.43
C HIS A 831 -9.33 -7.44 -28.78
N ARG A 832 -9.46 -6.19 -29.26
CA ARG A 832 -8.82 -5.72 -30.48
C ARG A 832 -7.30 -5.84 -30.36
N GLN A 833 -6.72 -5.43 -29.23
CA GLN A 833 -5.29 -5.56 -28.99
C GLN A 833 -4.86 -7.02 -28.87
N VAL A 834 -5.59 -7.87 -28.15
CA VAL A 834 -5.30 -9.31 -28.04
C VAL A 834 -5.38 -10.01 -29.40
N SER A 835 -6.30 -9.59 -30.26
CA SER A 835 -6.51 -10.18 -31.59
C SER A 835 -5.64 -9.58 -32.70
N ALA A 836 -4.99 -8.44 -32.46
CA ALA A 836 -4.05 -7.85 -33.41
C ALA A 836 -2.80 -8.73 -33.53
N VAL A 837 -2.74 -9.52 -34.61
CA VAL A 837 -1.57 -10.29 -35.03
C VAL A 837 -0.44 -9.30 -35.37
N GLN A 838 0.73 -9.45 -34.75
CA GLN A 838 1.97 -8.90 -35.35
C GLN A 838 2.18 -9.67 -36.65
N ARG A 839 1.85 -9.03 -37.78
CA ARG A 839 2.29 -9.49 -39.10
C ARG A 839 3.81 -9.46 -39.19
#